data_AF-A0A3M1SK18-F1
#
_entry.id   AF-A0A3M1SK18-F1
#
_cell.length_a   1.000
_cell.length_b   1.000
_cell.length_c   1.000
_cell.angle_alpha   90.00
_cell.angle_beta   90.00
_cell.angle_gamma   90.00
#
_symmetry.space_group_name_H-M   'P 1'
#
loop_
_entity.id
_entity.type
_entity.pdbx_description
1 polymer ?
#
loop_
_entity_poly.entity_id
_entity_poly.type
_entity_poly.pdbx_seq_one_letter_code
_entity_poly.pdbx_strand_id
1 'polypeptide(L)'
;VACLLIGFWVSLWFDWFWEPNRVVRLVVLAGILAVALGVFVRWGVVRLLRRISDRTLAVLLERQHRDFGESLITTVELAGALAPGSLAASMLERAAGKAAELAKRKDYRLLLDYNRLARRGIVVAVLFLGTAATGLLFPDVFAMWGRRYLGLSDQPWPRRVRLTVEGFVDGTVRVPRGDDFTLLVKADTRKEIPDRVSVIYRDAAGRRVREPMVREGIADPAKDRWQEYTYVFRALTHPVVLDVRGGDAVLNDLRIELVERPVIVDAKIRYAYPSYLRKEPETRPIEGLMSVFEGASVVLEGTVSKPIDSGIVSWKPSSETKDQKKTTPGFRRTSERTFEVRLGDLVSGGTLLIDLKDTDGVAMRQPYPVVFTVVPDLPPRLSVRTQGIGATITPVAVIPLTGTVSDDHGVARVSAGLAFSNDLEPVRTVLRSFDDLPGECRVDAEIAIEDYSLSPGDTITLTVEATDACDLHGTPNRTVSEPWTFRIVSAEELRNTLQAREMVLRQRFESHIADVERMRDQLVEAGSAPDALAKRLAVVRSRQDAGKSGHDVENIAEAFEDLYAELRHNRIDTSDDRRHLIEEIAEPLADISGKLYNIEEKLRTLEPSLESSAFAEELRQTIDETTQVLAAMNDVLGVMLKMEDYNEAIELLKDILETHQQIENATRQRHAEELRKLLEGEL
;
A
#
# COMPACT_ATOMS: atom_id res chain seq x y z
N VAL A 1 -30.47 30.16 -73.66
CA VAL A 1 -31.22 28.92 -73.34
C VAL A 1 -30.35 27.68 -73.48
N ALA A 2 -29.87 27.29 -74.67
CA ALA A 2 -29.01 26.10 -74.85
C ALA A 2 -27.83 26.03 -73.86
N CYS A 3 -27.06 27.12 -73.70
CA CYS A 3 -25.92 27.17 -72.78
C CYS A 3 -26.30 26.91 -71.31
N LEU A 4 -27.47 27.37 -70.87
CA LEU A 4 -27.95 27.16 -69.50
C LEU A 4 -28.38 25.71 -69.28
N LEU A 5 -29.05 25.11 -70.26
CA LEU A 5 -29.44 23.69 -70.19
C LEU A 5 -28.22 22.77 -70.22
N ILE A 6 -27.22 23.07 -71.05
CA ILE A 6 -25.94 22.35 -71.04
C ILE A 6 -25.24 22.55 -69.69
N GLY A 7 -25.25 23.77 -69.15
CA GLY A 7 -24.72 24.07 -67.83
C GLY A 7 -25.35 23.24 -66.71
N PHE A 8 -26.68 23.05 -66.73
CA PHE A 8 -27.38 22.15 -65.81
C PHE A 8 -26.79 20.74 -65.85
N TRP A 9 -26.73 20.11 -67.03
CA TRP A 9 -26.23 18.74 -67.17
C TRP A 9 -24.76 18.58 -66.75
N VAL A 10 -23.90 19.53 -67.13
CA VAL A 10 -22.49 19.53 -66.73
C VAL A 10 -22.36 19.69 -65.21
N SER A 11 -23.12 20.60 -64.61
CA SER A 11 -23.07 20.85 -63.16
C SER A 11 -23.63 19.68 -62.34
N LEU A 12 -24.67 19.01 -62.83
CA LEU A 12 -25.25 17.82 -62.22
C LEU A 12 -24.26 16.65 -62.26
N TRP A 13 -23.64 16.41 -63.42
CA TRP A 13 -22.63 15.37 -63.57
C TRP A 13 -21.41 15.63 -62.68
N PHE A 14 -20.92 16.87 -62.65
CA PHE A 14 -19.79 17.28 -61.83
C PHE A 14 -20.07 17.14 -60.33
N ASP A 15 -21.27 17.53 -59.89
CA ASP A 15 -21.65 17.45 -58.46
C ASP A 15 -21.95 16.04 -57.99
N TRP A 16 -22.44 15.16 -58.87
CA TRP A 16 -22.66 13.74 -58.57
C TRP A 16 -21.35 12.98 -58.29
N PHE A 17 -20.28 13.29 -59.03
CA PHE A 17 -19.01 12.57 -58.91
C PHE A 17 -18.07 13.11 -57.83
N TRP A 18 -18.06 14.43 -57.63
CA TRP A 18 -17.06 15.09 -56.78
C TRP A 18 -17.61 15.74 -55.51
N GLU A 19 -18.93 15.90 -55.39
CA GLU A 19 -19.59 16.62 -54.28
C GLU A 19 -18.84 17.90 -53.83
N PRO A 20 -18.50 18.82 -54.76
CA PRO A 20 -17.67 19.99 -54.49
C PRO A 20 -18.18 20.87 -53.35
N ASN A 21 -17.26 21.50 -52.62
CA ASN A 21 -17.59 22.48 -51.59
C ASN A 21 -18.36 23.69 -52.18
N ARG A 22 -18.96 24.52 -51.33
CA ARG A 22 -19.80 25.66 -51.77
C ARG A 22 -19.08 26.62 -52.71
N VAL A 23 -17.79 26.86 -52.46
CA VAL A 23 -16.98 27.81 -53.24
C VAL A 23 -16.78 27.31 -54.66
N VAL A 24 -16.41 26.05 -54.83
CA VAL A 24 -16.23 25.45 -56.17
C VAL A 24 -17.55 25.45 -56.93
N ARG A 25 -18.68 25.13 -56.28
CA ARG A 25 -20.02 25.20 -56.91
C ARG A 25 -20.37 26.62 -57.37
N LEU A 26 -20.07 27.63 -56.56
CA LEU A 26 -20.31 29.03 -56.90
C LEU A 26 -19.46 29.48 -58.10
N VAL A 27 -18.19 29.08 -58.16
CA VAL A 27 -17.30 29.35 -59.30
C VAL A 27 -17.82 28.69 -60.58
N VAL A 28 -18.25 27.42 -60.50
CA VAL A 28 -18.86 26.71 -61.64
C VAL A 28 -20.14 27.40 -62.11
N LEU A 29 -21.02 27.79 -61.19
CA LEU A 29 -22.26 28.52 -61.51
C LEU A 29 -21.96 29.87 -62.16
N ALA A 30 -21.03 30.65 -61.60
CA ALA A 30 -20.62 31.95 -62.13
C ALA A 30 -19.99 31.81 -63.52
N GLY A 31 -19.18 30.77 -63.75
CA GLY A 31 -18.62 30.44 -65.06
C GLY A 31 -19.69 30.13 -66.11
N ILE A 32 -20.67 29.29 -65.76
CA ILE A 32 -21.81 28.98 -66.64
C ILE A 32 -22.59 30.25 -66.99
N LEU A 33 -22.85 31.11 -65.99
CA LEU A 33 -23.57 32.36 -66.18
C LEU A 33 -22.79 33.35 -67.05
N ALA A 34 -21.48 33.48 -66.84
CA ALA A 34 -20.59 34.35 -67.63
C ALA A 34 -20.55 33.91 -69.10
N VAL A 35 -20.45 32.60 -69.37
CA VAL A 35 -20.50 32.06 -70.75
C VAL A 35 -21.87 32.33 -71.37
N ALA A 36 -22.96 32.08 -70.64
CA ALA A 36 -24.31 32.33 -71.14
C ALA A 36 -24.54 33.83 -71.45
N LEU A 37 -24.06 34.72 -70.58
CA LEU A 37 -24.13 36.17 -70.75
C LEU A 37 -23.27 36.63 -71.92
N GLY A 38 -22.04 36.12 -72.06
CA GLY A 38 -21.14 36.44 -73.17
C GLY A 38 -21.74 36.05 -74.53
N VAL A 39 -22.36 34.87 -74.63
CA VAL A 39 -23.08 34.44 -75.83
C VAL A 39 -24.28 35.35 -76.10
N PHE A 40 -25.08 35.68 -75.07
CA PHE A 40 -26.24 36.55 -75.21
C PHE A 40 -25.88 37.96 -75.67
N VAL A 41 -24.86 38.57 -75.07
CA VAL A 41 -24.39 39.92 -75.44
C VAL A 41 -23.81 39.92 -76.85
N ARG A 42 -22.91 38.98 -77.17
CA ARG A 42 -22.21 38.97 -78.47
C ARG A 42 -23.13 38.60 -79.65
N TRP A 43 -24.07 37.68 -79.45
CA TRP A 43 -24.90 37.16 -80.55
C TRP A 43 -26.31 37.72 -80.58
N GLY A 44 -26.86 38.12 -79.43
CA GLY A 44 -28.15 38.79 -79.31
C GLY A 44 -27.98 40.31 -79.40
N VAL A 45 -27.47 40.92 -78.35
CA VAL A 45 -27.47 42.40 -78.17
C VAL A 45 -26.64 43.13 -79.23
N VAL A 46 -25.37 42.73 -79.42
CA VAL A 46 -24.47 43.36 -80.40
C VAL A 46 -25.00 43.19 -81.83
N ARG A 47 -25.69 42.09 -82.12
CA ARG A 47 -26.22 41.83 -83.46
C ARG A 47 -27.53 42.57 -83.71
N LEU A 48 -28.39 42.71 -82.70
CA LEU A 48 -29.66 43.44 -82.79
C LEU A 48 -29.44 44.96 -82.91
N LEU A 49 -28.39 45.48 -82.26
CA LEU A 49 -28.06 46.91 -82.27
C LEU A 49 -27.27 47.34 -83.52
N ARG A 50 -26.76 46.40 -84.33
CA ARG A 50 -26.12 46.74 -85.60
C ARG A 50 -27.19 47.10 -86.62
N ARG A 51 -27.28 48.39 -86.94
CA ARG A 51 -28.07 48.88 -88.07
C ARG A 51 -27.49 48.30 -89.36
N ILE A 52 -28.32 47.60 -90.12
CA ILE A 52 -27.99 47.17 -91.48
C ILE A 52 -28.15 48.42 -92.35
N SER A 53 -27.10 48.82 -93.07
CA SER A 53 -27.21 49.97 -93.98
C SER A 53 -28.16 49.66 -95.13
N ASP A 54 -28.93 50.65 -95.57
CA ASP A 54 -29.91 50.50 -96.66
C ASP A 54 -29.25 49.97 -97.94
N ARG A 55 -27.98 50.36 -98.19
CA ARG A 55 -27.15 49.82 -99.27
C ARG A 55 -26.93 48.31 -99.14
N THR A 56 -26.57 47.83 -97.95
CA THR A 56 -26.37 46.39 -97.71
C THR A 56 -27.67 45.62 -97.87
N LEU A 57 -28.80 46.21 -97.46
CA LEU A 57 -30.12 45.62 -97.64
C LEU A 57 -30.50 45.52 -99.11
N ALA A 58 -30.25 46.59 -99.89
CA ALA A 58 -30.45 46.62 -101.34
C ALA A 58 -29.59 45.57 -102.05
N VAL A 59 -28.31 45.44 -101.69
CA VAL A 59 -27.40 44.40 -102.23
C VAL A 59 -27.90 42.98 -101.92
N LEU A 60 -28.39 42.73 -100.70
CA LEU A 60 -28.93 41.42 -100.32
C LEU A 60 -30.21 41.09 -101.10
N LEU A 61 -31.10 42.07 -101.24
CA LEU A 61 -32.35 41.93 -101.99
C LEU A 61 -32.09 41.66 -103.47
N GLU A 62 -31.16 42.38 -104.11
CA GLU A 62 -30.82 42.14 -105.52
C GLU A 62 -30.08 40.83 -105.75
N ARG A 63 -29.17 40.42 -104.84
CA ARG A 63 -28.49 39.12 -104.95
C ARG A 63 -29.47 37.96 -104.95
N GLN A 64 -30.55 38.05 -104.18
CA GLN A 64 -31.58 37.00 -104.12
C GLN A 64 -32.62 37.15 -105.25
N HIS A 65 -32.85 38.37 -105.74
CA HIS A 65 -33.81 38.68 -106.77
C HIS A 65 -33.16 39.43 -107.94
N ARG A 66 -32.61 38.68 -108.89
CA ARG A 66 -31.92 39.24 -110.07
C ARG A 66 -32.79 40.17 -110.93
N ASP A 67 -34.11 40.11 -110.79
CA ASP A 67 -35.08 40.92 -111.56
C ASP A 67 -34.97 42.43 -111.30
N PHE A 68 -34.34 42.86 -110.20
CA PHE A 68 -34.12 44.29 -109.93
C PHE A 68 -33.08 44.92 -110.87
N GLY A 69 -32.18 44.14 -111.49
CA GLY A 69 -31.28 44.62 -112.54
C GLY A 69 -30.54 45.91 -112.20
N GLU A 70 -29.90 45.96 -111.03
CA GLU A 70 -29.17 47.12 -110.44
C GLU A 70 -30.03 48.34 -110.09
N SER A 71 -31.32 48.36 -110.43
CA SER A 71 -32.19 49.52 -110.18
C SER A 71 -32.38 49.83 -108.70
N LEU A 72 -32.35 48.85 -107.80
CA LEU A 72 -32.56 49.06 -106.36
C LEU A 72 -31.28 49.57 -105.69
N ILE A 73 -30.13 48.97 -106.01
CA ILE A 73 -28.82 49.43 -105.50
C ILE A 73 -28.52 50.83 -106.00
N THR A 74 -28.67 51.08 -107.31
CA THR A 74 -28.39 52.41 -107.90
C THR A 74 -29.32 53.48 -107.32
N THR A 75 -30.60 53.15 -107.10
CA THR A 75 -31.54 54.10 -106.48
C THR A 75 -31.12 54.43 -105.05
N VAL A 76 -30.71 53.45 -104.24
CA VAL A 76 -30.30 53.68 -102.85
C VAL A 76 -28.94 54.37 -102.74
N GLU A 77 -27.99 54.09 -103.65
CA GLU A 77 -26.66 54.72 -103.65
C GLU A 77 -26.70 56.18 -104.11
N LEU A 78 -27.55 56.51 -105.10
CA LEU A 78 -27.69 57.88 -105.61
C LEU A 78 -28.86 58.67 -105.01
N ALA A 79 -29.64 58.07 -104.10
CA ALA A 79 -30.70 58.75 -103.37
C ALA A 79 -30.14 59.96 -102.60
N GLY A 80 -30.46 61.16 -103.10
CA GLY A 80 -30.02 62.43 -102.50
C GLY A 80 -28.66 62.96 -102.98
N ALA A 81 -27.97 62.28 -103.90
CA ALA A 81 -26.66 62.71 -104.42
C ALA A 81 -26.75 63.57 -105.71
N LEU A 82 -27.93 63.67 -106.33
CA LEU A 82 -28.13 64.37 -107.60
C LEU A 82 -28.92 65.68 -107.40
N ALA A 83 -28.50 66.74 -108.11
CA ALA A 83 -29.18 68.03 -108.10
C ALA A 83 -30.56 67.94 -108.80
N PRO A 84 -31.63 68.51 -108.20
CA PRO A 84 -32.98 68.47 -108.77
C PRO A 84 -33.02 69.16 -110.15
N GLY A 85 -33.66 68.49 -111.13
CA GLY A 85 -33.82 68.99 -112.50
C GLY A 85 -32.78 68.50 -113.53
N SER A 86 -31.77 67.73 -113.11
CA SER A 86 -30.81 67.11 -114.05
C SER A 86 -31.41 65.91 -114.79
N LEU A 87 -30.94 65.63 -116.01
CA LEU A 87 -31.34 64.44 -116.78
C LEU A 87 -31.02 63.13 -116.02
N ALA A 88 -29.97 63.15 -115.19
CA ALA A 88 -29.63 62.04 -114.31
C ALA A 88 -30.68 61.84 -113.20
N ALA A 89 -31.27 62.92 -112.66
CA ALA A 89 -32.33 62.83 -111.65
C ALA A 89 -33.61 62.21 -112.22
N SER A 90 -34.00 62.54 -113.45
CA SER A 90 -35.20 61.93 -114.08
C SER A 90 -34.99 60.47 -114.48
N MET A 91 -33.76 60.07 -114.87
CA MET A 91 -33.41 58.65 -115.04
C MET A 91 -33.47 57.89 -113.71
N LEU A 92 -32.98 58.49 -112.62
CA LEU A 92 -33.05 57.90 -111.30
C LEU A 92 -34.50 57.79 -110.79
N GLU A 93 -35.35 58.78 -111.05
CA GLU A 93 -36.77 58.73 -110.67
C GLU A 93 -37.51 57.60 -111.39
N ARG A 94 -37.16 57.34 -112.66
CA ARG A 94 -37.69 56.20 -113.42
C ARG A 94 -37.16 54.85 -112.93
N ALA A 95 -35.87 54.79 -112.58
CA ALA A 95 -35.26 53.60 -111.96
C ALA A 95 -35.86 53.32 -110.58
N ALA A 96 -36.09 54.36 -109.78
CA ALA A 96 -36.74 54.30 -108.47
C ALA A 96 -38.19 53.83 -108.60
N GLY A 97 -38.94 54.36 -109.58
CA GLY A 97 -40.31 53.91 -109.88
C GLY A 97 -40.36 52.43 -110.26
N LYS A 98 -39.44 51.96 -111.13
CA LYS A 98 -39.33 50.55 -111.51
C LYS A 98 -38.93 49.66 -110.33
N ALA A 99 -37.98 50.09 -109.52
CA ALA A 99 -37.56 49.38 -108.31
C ALA A 99 -38.70 49.30 -107.28
N ALA A 100 -39.47 50.37 -107.09
CA ALA A 100 -40.62 50.42 -106.17
C ALA A 100 -41.78 49.53 -106.62
N GLU A 101 -42.03 49.43 -107.93
CA GLU A 101 -43.08 48.54 -108.47
C GLU A 101 -42.68 47.06 -108.34
N LEU A 102 -41.41 46.74 -108.63
CA LEU A 102 -40.86 45.39 -108.44
C LEU A 102 -40.80 45.01 -106.96
N ALA A 103 -40.55 45.97 -106.07
CA ALA A 103 -40.58 45.78 -104.63
C ALA A 103 -41.99 45.40 -104.14
N LYS A 104 -43.03 46.15 -104.53
CA LYS A 104 -44.42 45.87 -104.11
C LYS A 104 -44.94 44.48 -104.52
N ARG A 105 -44.36 43.87 -105.56
CA ARG A 105 -44.81 42.58 -106.12
C ARG A 105 -44.12 41.36 -105.51
N LYS A 106 -43.15 41.51 -104.61
CA LYS A 106 -42.37 40.39 -104.07
C LYS A 106 -42.56 40.17 -102.56
N ASP A 107 -42.66 38.90 -102.19
CA ASP A 107 -42.74 38.45 -100.80
C ASP A 107 -41.34 38.39 -100.16
N TYR A 108 -41.09 39.26 -99.18
CA TYR A 108 -39.80 39.38 -98.49
C TYR A 108 -39.56 38.33 -97.40
N ARG A 109 -40.50 37.39 -97.20
CA ARG A 109 -40.44 36.35 -96.15
C ARG A 109 -39.33 35.32 -96.37
N LEU A 110 -38.77 35.24 -97.58
CA LEU A 110 -37.66 34.36 -97.96
C LEU A 110 -36.26 34.87 -97.55
N LEU A 111 -36.17 36.04 -96.88
CA LEU A 111 -34.89 36.57 -96.37
C LEU A 111 -34.39 35.88 -95.09
N LEU A 112 -35.25 35.08 -94.43
CA LEU A 112 -34.93 34.38 -93.19
C LEU A 112 -34.76 32.87 -93.44
N ASP A 113 -33.56 32.33 -93.16
CA ASP A 113 -33.27 30.89 -93.20
C ASP A 113 -34.00 30.14 -92.07
N TYR A 114 -35.29 29.87 -92.21
CA TYR A 114 -36.09 29.13 -91.22
C TYR A 114 -35.53 27.73 -90.92
N ASN A 115 -34.90 27.06 -91.89
CA ASN A 115 -34.30 25.74 -91.69
C ASN A 115 -33.10 25.74 -90.73
N ARG A 116 -32.34 26.84 -90.64
CA ARG A 116 -31.23 26.97 -89.69
C ARG A 116 -31.75 27.28 -88.28
N LEU A 117 -32.81 28.07 -88.19
CA LEU A 117 -33.51 28.34 -86.94
C LEU A 117 -34.17 27.07 -86.38
N ALA A 118 -34.84 26.30 -87.23
CA ALA A 118 -35.50 25.04 -86.87
C ALA A 118 -34.51 24.00 -86.35
N ARG A 119 -33.38 23.77 -87.03
CA ARG A 119 -32.34 22.83 -86.55
C ARG A 119 -31.77 23.22 -85.18
N ARG A 120 -31.52 24.51 -84.94
CA ARG A 120 -31.07 24.99 -83.63
C ARG A 120 -32.18 24.91 -82.58
N GLY A 121 -33.42 25.13 -82.99
CA GLY A 121 -34.62 24.96 -82.16
C GLY A 121 -34.79 23.52 -81.69
N ILE A 122 -34.56 22.52 -82.56
CA ILE A 122 -34.62 21.10 -82.21
C ILE A 122 -33.60 20.78 -81.11
N VAL A 123 -32.36 21.25 -81.20
CA VAL A 123 -31.34 21.01 -80.16
C VAL A 123 -31.77 21.60 -78.82
N VAL A 124 -32.30 22.83 -78.81
CA VAL A 124 -32.84 23.45 -77.59
C VAL A 124 -34.04 22.68 -77.06
N ALA A 125 -34.93 22.22 -77.94
CA ALA A 125 -36.11 21.44 -77.56
C ALA A 125 -35.72 20.10 -76.92
N VAL A 126 -34.75 19.37 -77.49
CA VAL A 126 -34.24 18.11 -76.92
C VAL A 126 -33.61 18.35 -75.55
N LEU A 127 -32.76 19.37 -75.41
CA LEU A 127 -32.16 19.71 -74.11
C LEU A 127 -33.21 20.10 -73.08
N PHE A 128 -34.21 20.88 -73.48
CA PHE A 128 -35.29 21.32 -72.61
C PHE A 128 -36.16 20.14 -72.17
N LEU A 129 -36.54 19.27 -73.10
CA LEU A 129 -37.36 18.09 -72.85
C LEU A 129 -36.61 17.08 -71.97
N GLY A 130 -35.30 16.93 -72.17
CA GLY A 130 -34.43 16.14 -71.29
C GLY A 130 -34.38 16.68 -69.87
N THR A 131 -34.14 17.99 -69.68
CA THR A 131 -34.14 18.61 -68.34
C THR A 131 -35.51 18.55 -67.68
N ALA A 132 -36.60 18.75 -68.43
CA ALA A 132 -37.97 18.62 -67.93
C ALA A 132 -38.28 17.17 -67.52
N ALA A 133 -37.86 16.19 -68.32
CA ALA A 133 -38.02 14.77 -67.99
C ALA A 133 -37.28 14.39 -66.71
N THR A 134 -36.07 14.93 -66.47
CA THR A 134 -35.36 14.72 -65.19
C THR A 134 -36.13 15.29 -64.01
N GLY A 135 -36.72 16.48 -64.14
CA GLY A 135 -37.55 17.08 -63.10
C GLY A 135 -38.82 16.28 -62.78
N LEU A 136 -39.41 15.63 -63.79
CA LEU A 136 -40.63 14.82 -63.65
C LEU A 136 -40.37 13.40 -63.14
N LEU A 137 -39.35 12.72 -63.68
CA LEU A 137 -39.04 11.32 -63.36
C LEU A 137 -38.21 11.19 -62.07
N PHE A 138 -37.39 12.18 -61.76
CA PHE A 138 -36.48 12.17 -60.60
C PHE A 138 -36.58 13.49 -59.81
N PRO A 139 -37.75 13.76 -59.19
CA PRO A 139 -38.00 15.02 -58.49
C PRO A 139 -36.99 15.27 -57.37
N ASP A 140 -36.56 14.22 -56.66
CA ASP A 140 -35.58 14.33 -55.57
C ASP A 140 -34.19 14.73 -56.06
N VAL A 141 -33.76 14.21 -57.22
CA VAL A 141 -32.45 14.54 -57.82
C VAL A 141 -32.44 15.98 -58.29
N PHE A 142 -33.53 16.41 -58.96
CA PHE A 142 -33.68 17.79 -59.41
C PHE A 142 -33.79 18.77 -58.24
N ALA A 143 -34.54 18.43 -57.19
CA ALA A 143 -34.67 19.23 -55.99
C ALA A 143 -33.34 19.32 -55.22
N MET A 144 -32.58 18.22 -55.12
CA MET A 144 -31.27 18.22 -54.48
C MET A 144 -30.25 19.06 -55.24
N TRP A 145 -30.19 18.92 -56.58
CA TRP A 145 -29.39 19.79 -57.43
C TRP A 145 -29.77 21.26 -57.24
N GLY A 146 -31.06 21.59 -57.23
CA GLY A 146 -31.56 22.95 -56.99
C GLY A 146 -31.14 23.49 -55.62
N ARG A 147 -31.30 22.71 -54.55
CA ARG A 147 -30.86 23.10 -53.20
C ARG A 147 -29.34 23.27 -53.11
N ARG A 148 -28.57 22.45 -53.82
CA ARG A 148 -27.09 22.50 -53.80
C ARG A 148 -26.52 23.62 -54.68
N TYR A 149 -27.06 23.89 -55.87
CA TYR A 149 -26.53 24.92 -56.78
C TYR A 149 -27.23 26.28 -56.68
N LEU A 150 -28.56 26.30 -56.57
CA LEU A 150 -29.31 27.56 -56.41
C LEU A 150 -29.39 27.97 -54.93
N GLY A 151 -29.53 27.00 -54.03
CA GLY A 151 -29.62 27.22 -52.58
C GLY A 151 -28.28 27.14 -51.82
N LEU A 152 -27.17 26.78 -52.49
CA LEU A 152 -25.83 26.63 -51.90
C LEU A 152 -25.78 25.73 -50.62
N SER A 153 -26.72 24.79 -50.49
CA SER A 153 -26.81 23.86 -49.36
C SER A 153 -25.69 22.82 -49.37
N ASP A 154 -25.18 22.42 -48.20
CA ASP A 154 -24.17 21.35 -48.05
C ASP A 154 -24.75 19.96 -47.78
N GLN A 155 -26.07 19.80 -47.93
CA GLN A 155 -26.69 18.49 -47.76
C GLN A 155 -26.06 17.49 -48.74
N PRO A 156 -25.46 16.37 -48.25
CA PRO A 156 -24.84 15.37 -49.11
C PRO A 156 -25.91 14.68 -49.97
N TRP A 157 -25.50 14.09 -51.09
CA TRP A 157 -26.43 13.27 -51.87
C TRP A 157 -26.96 12.11 -50.99
N PRO A 158 -28.24 11.72 -51.15
CA PRO A 158 -28.85 10.68 -50.34
C PRO A 158 -28.08 9.36 -50.51
N ARG A 159 -27.55 8.86 -49.39
CA ARG A 159 -26.77 7.61 -49.32
C ARG A 159 -27.64 6.41 -49.00
N ARG A 160 -27.33 5.27 -49.64
CA ARG A 160 -27.95 3.97 -49.41
C ARG A 160 -27.53 3.37 -48.08
N VAL A 161 -26.28 3.60 -47.68
CA VAL A 161 -25.72 3.16 -46.40
C VAL A 161 -25.70 4.30 -45.38
N ARG A 162 -25.92 4.00 -44.10
CA ARG A 162 -25.69 4.94 -42.99
C ARG A 162 -24.81 4.29 -41.95
N LEU A 163 -23.65 4.89 -41.70
CA LEU A 163 -22.68 4.48 -40.69
C LEU A 163 -22.67 5.48 -39.54
N THR A 164 -22.45 4.97 -38.33
CA THR A 164 -22.21 5.73 -37.10
C THR A 164 -21.06 5.08 -36.35
N VAL A 165 -20.24 5.87 -35.66
CA VAL A 165 -19.12 5.38 -34.86
C VAL A 165 -19.43 5.58 -33.38
N GLU A 166 -19.05 4.62 -32.54
CA GLU A 166 -19.27 4.68 -31.10
C GLU A 166 -18.05 5.21 -30.35
N GLY A 167 -18.26 5.99 -29.30
CA GLY A 167 -17.20 6.51 -28.43
C GLY A 167 -16.49 7.78 -28.91
N PHE A 168 -16.82 8.30 -30.10
CA PHE A 168 -16.28 9.58 -30.59
C PHE A 168 -17.19 10.74 -30.21
N VAL A 169 -16.62 11.76 -29.56
CA VAL A 169 -17.29 13.03 -29.28
C VAL A 169 -16.70 14.07 -30.22
N ASP A 170 -17.53 14.71 -31.04
CA ASP A 170 -17.11 15.67 -32.08
C ASP A 170 -16.02 15.15 -33.03
N GLY A 171 -16.00 13.83 -33.27
CA GLY A 171 -15.02 13.19 -34.14
C GLY A 171 -13.69 12.84 -33.47
N THR A 172 -13.54 13.04 -32.16
CA THR A 172 -12.34 12.68 -31.41
C THR A 172 -12.63 11.64 -30.32
N VAL A 173 -11.70 10.72 -30.12
CA VAL A 173 -11.69 9.77 -28.99
C VAL A 173 -10.33 9.83 -28.29
N ARG A 174 -10.35 9.81 -26.96
CA ARG A 174 -9.13 9.76 -26.13
C ARG A 174 -8.87 8.33 -25.69
N VAL A 175 -7.68 7.84 -25.99
CA VAL A 175 -7.27 6.46 -25.71
C VAL A 175 -5.97 6.48 -24.93
N PRO A 176 -5.78 5.59 -23.94
CA PRO A 176 -4.49 5.50 -23.26
C PRO A 176 -3.37 5.10 -24.22
N ARG A 177 -2.23 5.80 -24.16
CA ARG A 177 -1.05 5.45 -24.95
C ARG A 177 -0.58 4.03 -24.61
N GLY A 178 -0.34 3.22 -25.64
CA GLY A 178 0.17 1.86 -25.55
C GLY A 178 -0.90 0.78 -25.37
N ASP A 179 -2.17 1.16 -25.24
CA ASP A 179 -3.29 0.22 -25.17
C ASP A 179 -3.81 -0.17 -26.57
N ASP A 180 -4.54 -1.27 -26.59
CA ASP A 180 -5.34 -1.67 -27.74
C ASP A 180 -6.65 -0.87 -27.76
N PHE A 181 -7.02 -0.34 -28.92
CA PHE A 181 -8.28 0.37 -29.11
C PHE A 181 -9.17 -0.34 -30.12
N THR A 182 -10.36 -0.68 -29.68
CA THR A 182 -11.38 -1.34 -30.49
C THR A 182 -12.31 -0.29 -31.10
N LEU A 183 -12.12 0.01 -32.38
CA LEU A 183 -13.00 0.88 -33.15
C LEU A 183 -14.28 0.12 -33.52
N LEU A 184 -15.42 0.58 -32.99
CA LEU A 184 -16.74 0.02 -33.26
C LEU A 184 -17.57 0.94 -34.17
N VAL A 185 -17.97 0.42 -35.32
CA VAL A 185 -18.78 1.11 -36.32
C VAL A 185 -20.10 0.36 -36.50
N LYS A 186 -21.20 1.10 -36.38
CA LYS A 186 -22.58 0.63 -36.47
C LYS A 186 -23.20 1.06 -37.80
N ALA A 187 -23.67 0.09 -38.59
CA ALA A 187 -24.44 0.32 -39.82
C ALA A 187 -25.94 0.15 -39.55
N ASP A 188 -26.77 1.08 -40.03
CA ASP A 188 -28.24 1.08 -39.83
C ASP A 188 -28.92 -0.04 -40.63
N THR A 189 -29.61 -0.97 -39.95
CA THR A 189 -30.28 -2.11 -40.61
C THR A 189 -31.55 -1.71 -41.37
N ARG A 190 -32.08 -0.51 -41.15
CA ARG A 190 -33.20 0.06 -41.94
C ARG A 190 -32.80 0.51 -43.34
N LYS A 191 -31.50 0.51 -43.61
CA LYS A 191 -30.86 0.91 -44.85
C LYS A 191 -30.06 -0.26 -45.43
N GLU A 192 -29.40 -0.04 -46.55
CA GLU A 192 -28.54 -1.08 -47.15
C GLU A 192 -27.34 -1.35 -46.22
N ILE A 193 -27.13 -2.61 -45.85
CA ILE A 193 -26.01 -3.04 -45.01
C ILE A 193 -24.82 -3.33 -45.92
N PRO A 194 -23.66 -2.68 -45.73
CA PRO A 194 -22.50 -2.89 -46.60
C PRO A 194 -21.84 -4.25 -46.34
N ASP A 195 -21.53 -5.01 -47.39
CA ASP A 195 -20.83 -6.31 -47.23
C ASP A 195 -19.45 -6.16 -46.58
N ARG A 196 -18.77 -5.03 -46.84
CA ARG A 196 -17.44 -4.72 -46.31
C ARG A 196 -17.37 -3.28 -45.85
N VAL A 197 -16.87 -3.08 -44.64
CA VAL A 197 -16.45 -1.78 -44.10
C VAL A 197 -14.94 -1.82 -43.97
N SER A 198 -14.26 -0.75 -44.40
CA SER A 198 -12.81 -0.63 -44.31
C SER A 198 -12.42 0.64 -43.58
N VAL A 199 -11.45 0.54 -42.68
CA VAL A 199 -10.81 1.68 -42.03
C VAL A 199 -9.59 2.09 -42.85
N ILE A 200 -9.43 3.40 -43.06
CA ILE A 200 -8.33 3.99 -43.80
C ILE A 200 -7.61 4.95 -42.87
N TYR A 201 -6.34 4.72 -42.61
CA TYR A 201 -5.56 5.56 -41.70
C TYR A 201 -4.11 5.65 -42.17
N ARG A 202 -3.33 6.53 -41.55
CA ARG A 202 -1.87 6.58 -41.73
C ARG A 202 -1.20 5.83 -40.60
N ASP A 203 -0.36 4.85 -40.93
CA ASP A 203 0.44 4.14 -39.93
C ASP A 203 1.59 5.02 -39.39
N ALA A 204 2.32 4.52 -38.40
CA ALA A 204 3.45 5.23 -37.81
C ALA A 204 4.57 5.54 -38.82
N ALA A 205 4.67 4.79 -39.93
CA ALA A 205 5.61 5.04 -41.02
C ALA A 205 5.07 6.06 -42.05
N GLY A 206 3.91 6.66 -41.79
CA GLY A 206 3.24 7.64 -42.67
C GLY A 206 2.58 7.02 -43.90
N ARG A 207 2.57 5.68 -44.02
CA ARG A 207 1.95 4.96 -45.14
C ARG A 207 0.45 4.98 -44.95
N ARG A 208 -0.27 5.24 -46.05
CA ARG A 208 -1.73 5.14 -46.05
C ARG A 208 -2.12 3.67 -46.15
N VAL A 209 -2.75 3.16 -45.09
CA VAL A 209 -3.18 1.78 -44.97
C VAL A 209 -4.71 1.72 -45.08
N ARG A 210 -5.22 0.68 -45.73
CA ARG A 210 -6.65 0.37 -45.81
C ARG A 210 -6.86 -1.06 -45.35
N GLU A 211 -7.48 -1.22 -44.19
CA GLU A 211 -7.79 -2.53 -43.62
C GLU A 211 -9.29 -2.79 -43.62
N PRO A 212 -9.74 -4.01 -43.93
CA PRO A 212 -11.13 -4.40 -43.70
C PRO A 212 -11.41 -4.51 -42.20
N MET A 213 -12.59 -4.04 -41.78
CA MET A 213 -13.11 -4.26 -40.43
C MET A 213 -13.77 -5.65 -40.35
N VAL A 214 -13.70 -6.27 -39.18
CA VAL A 214 -14.36 -7.55 -38.89
C VAL A 214 -15.85 -7.28 -38.69
N ARG A 215 -16.71 -8.03 -39.38
CA ARG A 215 -18.17 -7.95 -39.19
C ARG A 215 -18.56 -8.82 -38.00
N GLU A 216 -19.15 -8.22 -36.98
CA GLU A 216 -19.60 -8.92 -35.78
C GLU A 216 -21.00 -9.51 -36.01
N GLY A 217 -21.06 -10.84 -36.18
CA GLY A 217 -22.31 -11.55 -36.42
C GLY A 217 -23.09 -11.11 -37.68
N ILE A 218 -24.33 -11.58 -37.77
CA ILE A 218 -25.29 -11.18 -38.82
C ILE A 218 -26.53 -10.64 -38.10
N ALA A 219 -26.73 -9.33 -38.14
CA ALA A 219 -27.88 -8.67 -37.52
C ALA A 219 -29.18 -9.04 -38.24
N ASP A 220 -30.24 -9.37 -37.48
CA ASP A 220 -31.57 -9.59 -38.01
C ASP A 220 -32.29 -8.24 -38.16
N PRO A 221 -32.63 -7.77 -39.37
CA PRO A 221 -33.28 -6.47 -39.57
C PRO A 221 -34.63 -6.31 -38.83
N ALA A 222 -35.26 -7.40 -38.41
CA ALA A 222 -36.51 -7.37 -37.65
C ALA A 222 -36.30 -7.16 -36.13
N LYS A 223 -35.11 -7.44 -35.60
CA LYS A 223 -34.80 -7.41 -34.16
C LYS A 223 -33.69 -6.42 -33.81
N ASP A 224 -32.67 -6.36 -34.66
CA ASP A 224 -31.46 -5.60 -34.43
C ASP A 224 -31.49 -4.31 -35.24
N ARG A 225 -31.23 -3.19 -34.57
CA ARG A 225 -31.18 -1.87 -35.21
C ARG A 225 -29.87 -1.63 -35.96
N TRP A 226 -28.81 -2.34 -35.61
CA TRP A 226 -27.45 -2.07 -36.07
C TRP A 226 -26.72 -3.36 -36.45
N GLN A 227 -25.97 -3.31 -37.55
CA GLN A 227 -24.92 -4.28 -37.85
C GLN A 227 -23.58 -3.70 -37.40
N GLU A 228 -22.84 -4.45 -36.58
CA GLU A 228 -21.58 -4.01 -35.98
C GLU A 228 -20.36 -4.46 -36.78
N TYR A 229 -19.37 -3.56 -36.87
CA TYR A 229 -18.06 -3.80 -37.47
C TYR A 229 -16.97 -3.31 -36.54
N THR A 230 -15.95 -4.14 -36.34
CA THR A 230 -14.90 -3.92 -35.36
C THR A 230 -13.53 -3.91 -36.02
N TYR A 231 -12.66 -3.00 -35.58
CA TYR A 231 -11.24 -3.03 -35.92
C TYR A 231 -10.40 -2.70 -34.70
N VAL A 232 -9.39 -3.53 -34.41
CA VAL A 232 -8.53 -3.37 -33.24
C VAL A 232 -7.20 -2.74 -33.66
N PHE A 233 -6.98 -1.51 -33.22
CA PHE A 233 -5.65 -0.91 -33.24
C PHE A 233 -4.84 -1.45 -32.08
N ARG A 234 -3.74 -2.15 -32.36
CA ARG A 234 -2.89 -2.72 -31.32
C ARG A 234 -1.83 -1.72 -30.85
N ALA A 235 -1.66 -1.62 -29.54
CA ALA A 235 -0.61 -0.84 -28.87
C ALA A 235 -0.37 0.54 -29.48
N LEU A 236 -1.39 1.41 -29.47
CA LEU A 236 -1.31 2.73 -30.10
C LEU A 236 -0.25 3.62 -29.44
N THR A 237 0.80 3.97 -30.19
CA THR A 237 1.91 4.81 -29.71
C THR A 237 1.88 6.25 -30.23
N HIS A 238 1.20 6.49 -31.35
CA HIS A 238 1.07 7.80 -31.99
C HIS A 238 -0.41 8.11 -32.29
N PRO A 239 -0.84 9.39 -32.25
CA PRO A 239 -2.19 9.78 -32.64
C PRO A 239 -2.50 9.34 -34.07
N VAL A 240 -3.74 8.90 -34.30
CA VAL A 240 -4.18 8.38 -35.61
C VAL A 240 -5.36 9.18 -36.12
N VAL A 241 -5.24 9.69 -37.35
CA VAL A 241 -6.39 10.22 -38.10
C VAL A 241 -6.86 9.13 -39.06
N LEU A 242 -8.15 8.81 -38.99
CA LEU A 242 -8.77 7.73 -39.74
C LEU A 242 -10.08 8.15 -40.41
N ASP A 243 -10.36 7.48 -41.52
CA ASP A 243 -11.63 7.54 -42.23
C ASP A 243 -12.23 6.13 -42.27
N VAL A 244 -13.54 6.02 -42.16
CA VAL A 244 -14.26 4.75 -42.30
C VAL A 244 -15.10 4.78 -43.56
N ARG A 245 -14.98 3.74 -44.40
CA ARG A 245 -15.73 3.59 -45.65
C ARG A 245 -16.50 2.28 -45.71
N GLY A 246 -17.78 2.34 -46.02
CA GLY A 246 -18.63 1.18 -46.28
C GLY A 246 -19.72 1.50 -47.30
N GLY A 247 -19.75 0.77 -48.42
CA GLY A 247 -20.64 1.09 -49.54
C GLY A 247 -20.40 2.51 -50.07
N ASP A 248 -21.45 3.33 -50.08
CA ASP A 248 -21.41 4.76 -50.43
C ASP A 248 -21.27 5.70 -49.20
N ALA A 249 -21.22 5.15 -47.99
CA ALA A 249 -21.03 5.90 -46.76
C ALA A 249 -19.56 6.09 -46.41
N VAL A 250 -19.20 7.33 -46.10
CA VAL A 250 -17.89 7.73 -45.62
C VAL A 250 -18.03 8.58 -44.35
N LEU A 251 -17.32 8.18 -43.30
CA LEU A 251 -17.05 8.97 -42.10
C LEU A 251 -15.60 9.48 -42.21
N ASN A 252 -15.41 10.81 -42.20
CA ASN A 252 -14.10 11.43 -42.38
C ASN A 252 -13.66 12.15 -41.10
N ASP A 253 -12.35 12.40 -40.98
CA ASP A 253 -11.71 13.22 -39.94
C ASP A 253 -11.97 12.70 -38.51
N LEU A 254 -11.98 11.37 -38.35
CA LEU A 254 -12.01 10.75 -37.01
C LEU A 254 -10.59 10.75 -36.44
N ARG A 255 -10.43 11.22 -35.20
CA ARG A 255 -9.13 11.38 -34.55
C ARG A 255 -9.05 10.57 -33.27
N ILE A 256 -8.01 9.76 -33.19
CA ILE A 256 -7.61 9.06 -31.96
C ILE A 256 -6.49 9.86 -31.31
N GLU A 257 -6.80 10.53 -30.21
CA GLU A 257 -5.83 11.23 -29.37
C GLU A 257 -5.32 10.29 -28.28
N LEU A 258 -4.00 10.29 -28.07
CA LEU A 258 -3.39 9.48 -27.03
C LEU A 258 -3.18 10.29 -25.77
N VAL A 259 -3.77 9.82 -24.68
CA VAL A 259 -3.58 10.37 -23.34
C VAL A 259 -2.69 9.45 -22.52
N GLU A 260 -1.92 10.05 -21.62
CA GLU A 260 -1.15 9.28 -20.64
C GLU A 260 -2.07 8.82 -19.51
N ARG A 261 -1.72 7.66 -18.91
CA ARG A 261 -2.42 7.14 -17.74
C ARG A 261 -2.01 7.92 -16.48
N PRO A 262 -2.90 8.11 -15.50
CA PRO A 262 -2.53 8.70 -14.24
C PRO A 262 -1.50 7.81 -13.51
N VAL A 263 -0.45 8.42 -12.97
CA VAL A 263 0.58 7.74 -12.17
C VAL A 263 0.80 8.53 -10.88
N ILE A 264 0.96 7.82 -9.76
CA ILE A 264 1.34 8.45 -8.48
C ILE A 264 2.81 8.83 -8.58
N VAL A 265 3.09 10.14 -8.50
CA VAL A 265 4.43 10.72 -8.64
C VAL A 265 5.15 10.75 -7.29
N ASP A 266 4.42 11.07 -6.23
CA ASP A 266 4.93 11.13 -4.86
C ASP A 266 3.86 10.59 -3.91
N ALA A 267 4.28 9.84 -2.90
CA ALA A 267 3.39 9.31 -1.88
C ALA A 267 4.09 9.27 -0.54
N LYS A 268 3.39 9.74 0.49
CA LYS A 268 3.87 9.81 1.87
C LYS A 268 2.81 9.23 2.78
N ILE A 269 3.26 8.71 3.90
CA ILE A 269 2.40 8.25 4.97
C ILE A 269 2.64 9.14 6.17
N ARG A 270 1.55 9.70 6.69
CA ARG A 270 1.50 10.29 8.01
C ARG A 270 0.86 9.27 8.93
N TYR A 271 1.61 8.80 9.91
CA TYR A 271 1.07 7.90 10.93
C TYR A 271 1.20 8.53 12.31
N ALA A 272 0.12 8.42 13.08
CA ALA A 272 0.06 8.84 14.46
C ALA A 272 0.25 7.61 15.35
N TYR A 273 1.18 7.70 16.29
CA TYR A 273 1.38 6.65 17.28
C TYR A 273 0.14 6.51 18.17
N PRO A 274 -0.14 5.30 18.71
CA PRO A 274 -1.09 5.12 19.79
C PRO A 274 -0.84 6.11 20.94
N SER A 275 -1.92 6.54 21.59
CA SER A 275 -1.87 7.56 22.65
C SER A 275 -0.95 7.19 23.81
N TYR A 276 -0.85 5.90 24.15
CA TYR A 276 -0.03 5.43 25.26
C TYR A 276 1.47 5.59 25.02
N LEU A 277 1.94 5.57 23.77
CA LEU A 277 3.35 5.76 23.43
C LEU A 277 3.82 7.21 23.58
N ARG A 278 2.90 8.18 23.68
CA ARG A 278 3.18 9.62 23.87
C ARG A 278 4.22 10.20 22.88
N LYS A 279 4.23 9.71 21.64
CA LYS A 279 5.13 10.16 20.57
C LYS A 279 4.40 11.11 19.61
N GLU A 280 5.15 12.09 19.08
CA GLU A 280 4.62 12.98 18.05
C GLU A 280 4.38 12.23 16.73
N PRO A 281 3.33 12.57 15.96
CA PRO A 281 3.08 11.97 14.66
C PRO A 281 4.24 12.19 13.69
N GLU A 282 4.53 11.18 12.88
CA GLU A 282 5.64 11.21 11.93
C GLU A 282 5.11 11.12 10.48
N THR A 283 5.85 11.73 9.54
CA THR A 283 5.57 11.61 8.11
C THR A 283 6.78 11.03 7.38
N ARG A 284 6.56 9.95 6.63
CA ARG A 284 7.62 9.25 5.88
C ARG A 284 7.22 9.03 4.42
N PRO A 285 8.17 9.09 3.47
CA PRO A 285 7.91 8.67 2.09
C PRO A 285 7.63 7.17 2.00
N ILE A 286 6.89 6.73 0.98
CA ILE A 286 6.62 5.31 0.74
C ILE A 286 7.81 4.68 0.01
N GLU A 287 8.50 3.74 0.67
CA GLU A 287 9.66 3.02 0.11
C GLU A 287 9.35 1.55 -0.25
N GLY A 288 8.06 1.20 -0.30
CA GLY A 288 7.56 -0.14 -0.63
C GLY A 288 6.93 -0.83 0.58
N LEU A 289 7.75 -1.41 1.45
CA LEU A 289 7.31 -2.04 2.69
C LEU A 289 7.33 -1.01 3.84
N MET A 290 6.18 -0.82 4.49
CA MET A 290 6.02 0.14 5.57
C MET A 290 5.78 -0.58 6.90
N SER A 291 6.72 -0.44 7.84
CA SER A 291 6.53 -0.91 9.21
C SER A 291 5.83 0.14 10.06
N VAL A 292 4.70 -0.21 10.65
CA VAL A 292 3.92 0.64 11.56
C VAL A 292 3.69 -0.09 12.88
N PHE A 293 3.54 0.66 13.97
CA PHE A 293 3.20 0.07 15.27
C PHE A 293 1.75 -0.40 15.28
N GLU A 294 1.48 -1.43 16.07
CA GLU A 294 0.11 -1.88 16.31
C GLU A 294 -0.74 -0.74 16.90
N GLY A 295 -1.97 -0.61 16.41
CA GLY A 295 -2.88 0.46 16.79
C GLY A 295 -2.52 1.84 16.23
N ALA A 296 -1.45 1.99 15.44
CA ALA A 296 -1.11 3.27 14.84
C ALA A 296 -2.15 3.69 13.80
N SER A 297 -2.52 4.97 13.83
CA SER A 297 -3.49 5.55 12.90
C SER A 297 -2.80 6.04 11.64
N VAL A 298 -3.13 5.44 10.49
CA VAL A 298 -2.40 5.68 9.24
C VAL A 298 -3.23 6.47 8.23
N VAL A 299 -2.62 7.53 7.71
CA VAL A 299 -3.13 8.36 6.61
C VAL A 299 -2.08 8.43 5.51
N LEU A 300 -2.46 8.02 4.30
CA LEU A 300 -1.62 8.14 3.11
C LEU A 300 -2.00 9.40 2.34
N GLU A 301 -0.99 10.16 1.94
CA GLU A 301 -1.12 11.35 1.12
C GLU A 301 -0.33 11.14 -0.18
N GLY A 302 -0.99 11.34 -1.32
CA GLY A 302 -0.38 11.08 -2.63
C GLY A 302 -0.61 12.21 -3.62
N THR A 303 0.35 12.37 -4.53
CA THR A 303 0.31 13.31 -5.66
C THR A 303 0.32 12.53 -6.97
N VAL A 304 -0.59 12.88 -7.89
CA VAL A 304 -0.81 12.20 -9.17
C VAL A 304 -0.41 13.12 -10.33
N SER A 305 0.12 12.55 -11.41
CA SER A 305 0.56 13.29 -12.60
C SER A 305 -0.58 14.07 -13.29
N LYS A 306 -1.80 13.51 -13.27
CA LYS A 306 -3.01 14.06 -13.90
C LYS A 306 -4.12 14.37 -12.88
N PRO A 307 -5.06 15.28 -13.22
CA PRO A 307 -6.20 15.57 -12.36
C PRO A 307 -7.08 14.35 -12.09
N ILE A 308 -7.49 14.16 -10.84
CA ILE A 308 -8.20 12.97 -10.35
C ILE A 308 -9.72 13.22 -10.38
N ASP A 309 -10.45 12.29 -10.98
CA ASP A 309 -11.92 12.26 -10.96
C ASP A 309 -12.44 11.41 -9.80
N SER A 310 -12.01 10.16 -9.71
CA SER A 310 -12.43 9.20 -8.68
C SER A 310 -11.30 8.26 -8.29
N GLY A 311 -11.39 7.67 -7.09
CA GLY A 311 -10.43 6.69 -6.60
C GLY A 311 -11.13 5.58 -5.84
N ILE A 312 -10.75 4.34 -6.12
CA ILE A 312 -11.20 3.13 -5.43
C ILE A 312 -10.02 2.62 -4.62
N VAL A 313 -10.25 2.42 -3.32
CA VAL A 313 -9.27 1.87 -2.40
C VAL A 313 -9.77 0.55 -1.86
N SER A 314 -8.88 -0.45 -1.82
CA SER A 314 -9.20 -1.76 -1.26
C SER A 314 -8.10 -2.21 -0.31
N TRP A 315 -8.51 -2.72 0.85
CA TRP A 315 -7.62 -3.28 1.86
C TRP A 315 -7.65 -4.80 1.79
N LYS A 316 -6.47 -5.41 1.63
CA LYS A 316 -6.28 -6.86 1.67
C LYS A 316 -5.45 -7.22 2.89
N PRO A 317 -6.06 -7.66 4.01
CA PRO A 317 -5.31 -8.04 5.21
C PRO A 317 -4.43 -9.26 4.91
N SER A 318 -3.28 -9.37 5.59
CA SER A 318 -2.37 -10.52 5.45
C SER A 318 -2.88 -11.78 6.15
N SER A 319 -3.75 -11.62 7.16
CA SER A 319 -4.39 -12.70 7.92
C SER A 319 -5.90 -12.45 8.02
N GLU A 320 -6.70 -13.42 7.58
CA GLU A 320 -8.16 -13.42 7.76
C GLU A 320 -8.51 -13.86 9.20
N THR A 321 -8.30 -12.98 10.18
CA THR A 321 -8.73 -13.27 11.56
C THR A 321 -10.20 -12.86 11.74
N LYS A 322 -11.04 -13.78 12.24
CA LYS A 322 -12.51 -13.65 12.30
C LYS A 322 -13.04 -12.49 13.16
N ASP A 323 -12.22 -11.90 14.02
CA ASP A 323 -12.62 -10.84 14.96
C ASP A 323 -12.18 -9.42 14.56
N GLN A 324 -11.56 -9.25 13.38
CA GLN A 324 -11.12 -7.91 12.97
C GLN A 324 -12.27 -7.09 12.38
N LYS A 325 -12.56 -5.96 13.02
CA LYS A 325 -13.39 -4.89 12.48
C LYS A 325 -12.85 -4.56 11.08
N LYS A 326 -13.65 -4.80 10.04
CA LYS A 326 -13.23 -4.68 8.64
C LYS A 326 -12.70 -3.26 8.37
N THR A 327 -11.38 -3.10 8.34
CA THR A 327 -10.73 -1.83 8.01
C THR A 327 -11.20 -1.41 6.63
N THR A 328 -12.02 -0.36 6.59
CA THR A 328 -12.60 0.15 5.34
C THR A 328 -11.87 1.44 5.02
N PRO A 329 -10.88 1.43 4.11
CA PRO A 329 -10.12 2.62 3.80
C PRO A 329 -11.03 3.69 3.19
N GLY A 330 -10.91 4.93 3.68
CA GLY A 330 -11.65 6.07 3.16
C GLY A 330 -10.81 6.84 2.15
N PHE A 331 -11.27 6.92 0.91
CA PHE A 331 -10.64 7.76 -0.12
C PHE A 331 -11.24 9.17 -0.11
N ARG A 332 -10.39 10.19 -0.14
CA ARG A 332 -10.79 11.59 -0.28
C ARG A 332 -9.87 12.30 -1.26
N ARG A 333 -10.47 13.02 -2.22
CA ARG A 333 -9.74 13.97 -3.07
C ARG A 333 -9.51 15.27 -2.28
N THR A 334 -8.26 15.72 -2.19
CA THR A 334 -7.87 16.92 -1.44
C THR A 334 -7.64 18.12 -2.37
N SER A 335 -7.11 17.90 -3.57
CA SER A 335 -6.99 18.91 -4.63
C SER A 335 -7.20 18.28 -6.01
N GLU A 336 -6.98 19.02 -7.10
CA GLU A 336 -7.04 18.44 -8.46
C GLU A 336 -6.08 17.26 -8.63
N ARG A 337 -4.87 17.32 -8.07
CA ARG A 337 -3.82 16.30 -8.25
C ARG A 337 -3.41 15.58 -6.97
N THR A 338 -4.04 15.87 -5.84
CA THR A 338 -3.69 15.26 -4.55
C THR A 338 -4.88 14.55 -3.91
N PHE A 339 -4.59 13.47 -3.23
CA PHE A 339 -5.58 12.65 -2.54
C PHE A 339 -5.07 12.18 -1.18
N GLU A 340 -6.00 11.80 -0.32
CA GLU A 340 -5.79 11.26 1.01
C GLU A 340 -6.52 9.92 1.13
N VAL A 341 -5.86 8.90 1.69
CA VAL A 341 -6.47 7.63 2.05
C VAL A 341 -6.31 7.39 3.54
N ARG A 342 -7.43 7.31 4.25
CA ARG A 342 -7.44 7.02 5.69
C ARG A 342 -7.64 5.53 5.89
N LEU A 343 -6.64 4.85 6.45
CA LEU A 343 -6.79 3.45 6.87
C LEU A 343 -7.38 3.36 8.28
N GLY A 344 -7.15 4.36 9.13
CA GLY A 344 -7.47 4.28 10.55
C GLY A 344 -6.43 3.45 11.29
N ASP A 345 -6.85 2.84 12.39
CA ASP A 345 -5.93 2.17 13.31
C ASP A 345 -5.64 0.74 12.82
N LEU A 346 -4.36 0.45 12.56
CA LEU A 346 -3.94 -0.85 12.05
C LEU A 346 -3.59 -1.81 13.20
N VAL A 347 -4.37 -2.87 13.35
CA VAL A 347 -4.09 -3.98 14.28
C VAL A 347 -3.33 -5.11 13.57
N SER A 348 -3.46 -5.22 12.25
CA SER A 348 -2.82 -6.28 11.46
C SER A 348 -2.22 -5.74 10.17
N GLY A 349 -1.17 -6.42 9.69
CA GLY A 349 -0.55 -6.11 8.41
C GLY A 349 -1.46 -6.40 7.22
N GLY A 350 -1.12 -5.84 6.07
CA GLY A 350 -1.90 -6.02 4.85
C GLY A 350 -1.45 -5.13 3.70
N THR A 351 -2.11 -5.29 2.57
CA THR A 351 -1.82 -4.54 1.35
C THR A 351 -2.99 -3.62 1.02
N LEU A 352 -2.70 -2.32 0.97
CA LEU A 352 -3.59 -1.31 0.41
C LEU A 352 -3.39 -1.24 -1.10
N LEU A 353 -4.46 -1.36 -1.87
CA LEU A 353 -4.46 -1.17 -3.31
C LEU A 353 -5.24 0.10 -3.64
N ILE A 354 -4.57 1.04 -4.32
CA ILE A 354 -5.14 2.31 -4.74
C ILE A 354 -5.31 2.28 -6.26
N ASP A 355 -6.53 2.40 -6.74
CA ASP A 355 -6.85 2.52 -8.16
C ASP A 355 -7.50 3.88 -8.43
N LEU A 356 -6.87 4.69 -9.27
CA LEU A 356 -7.31 6.06 -9.55
C LEU A 356 -7.76 6.20 -11.01
N LYS A 357 -8.78 7.02 -11.21
CA LYS A 357 -9.30 7.41 -12.51
C LYS A 357 -9.20 8.92 -12.69
N ASP A 358 -8.69 9.34 -13.83
CA ASP A 358 -8.53 10.76 -14.16
C ASP A 358 -9.80 11.39 -14.77
N THR A 359 -9.76 12.70 -14.98
CA THR A 359 -10.84 13.47 -15.62
C THR A 359 -11.06 13.14 -17.09
N ASP A 360 -10.11 12.48 -17.76
CA ASP A 360 -10.26 11.97 -19.13
C ASP A 360 -10.96 10.60 -19.17
N GLY A 361 -11.32 10.05 -18.03
CA GLY A 361 -11.95 8.75 -17.91
C GLY A 361 -10.98 7.57 -17.94
N VAL A 362 -9.67 7.82 -17.87
CA VAL A 362 -8.61 6.81 -17.94
C VAL A 362 -8.18 6.38 -16.54
N ALA A 363 -8.20 5.08 -16.31
CA ALA A 363 -7.75 4.47 -15.05
C ALA A 363 -6.23 4.20 -15.05
N MET A 364 -5.69 3.88 -13.89
CA MET A 364 -4.34 3.34 -13.77
C MET A 364 -4.20 2.02 -14.53
N ARG A 365 -2.96 1.67 -14.91
CA ARG A 365 -2.69 0.38 -15.58
C ARG A 365 -2.87 -0.80 -14.63
N GLN A 366 -2.42 -0.60 -13.39
CA GLN A 366 -2.55 -1.53 -12.28
C GLN A 366 -2.71 -0.70 -11.00
N PRO A 367 -3.47 -1.20 -10.00
CA PRO A 367 -3.57 -0.53 -8.71
C PRO A 367 -2.18 -0.36 -8.09
N TYR A 368 -1.93 0.78 -7.46
CA TYR A 368 -0.69 1.04 -6.74
C TYR A 368 -0.72 0.32 -5.38
N PRO A 369 0.16 -0.67 -5.14
CA PRO A 369 0.17 -1.42 -3.91
C PRO A 369 1.04 -0.74 -2.85
N VAL A 370 0.53 -0.66 -1.62
CA VAL A 370 1.30 -0.25 -0.44
C VAL A 370 1.19 -1.36 0.60
N VAL A 371 2.31 -1.92 0.99
CA VAL A 371 2.36 -3.05 1.92
C VAL A 371 2.70 -2.54 3.31
N PHE A 372 1.86 -2.90 4.28
CA PHE A 372 2.04 -2.56 5.69
C PHE A 372 2.33 -3.80 6.52
N THR A 373 3.36 -3.72 7.35
CA THR A 373 3.66 -4.68 8.42
C THR A 373 3.43 -4.02 9.75
N VAL A 374 2.71 -4.71 10.64
CA VAL A 374 2.46 -4.25 12.00
C VAL A 374 3.51 -4.84 12.94
N VAL A 375 4.17 -3.98 13.71
CA VAL A 375 5.07 -4.37 14.79
C VAL A 375 4.23 -4.41 16.07
N PRO A 376 4.02 -5.60 16.67
CA PRO A 376 3.23 -5.73 17.89
C PRO A 376 3.98 -5.18 19.10
N ASP A 377 3.23 -4.74 20.09
CA ASP A 377 3.74 -4.36 21.41
C ASP A 377 3.96 -5.62 22.27
N LEU A 378 5.13 -5.76 22.89
CA LEU A 378 5.47 -6.95 23.66
C LEU A 378 5.15 -6.73 25.15
N PRO A 379 4.69 -7.77 25.86
CA PRO A 379 4.47 -7.65 27.30
C PRO A 379 5.80 -7.47 28.05
N PRO A 380 5.79 -6.79 29.22
CA PRO A 380 6.99 -6.58 30.02
C PRO A 380 7.70 -7.89 30.38
N ARG A 381 9.03 -7.87 30.40
CA ARG A 381 9.83 -9.00 30.91
C ARG A 381 10.10 -8.82 32.39
N LEU A 382 9.79 -9.85 33.16
CA LEU A 382 9.91 -9.86 34.61
C LEU A 382 10.99 -10.85 35.05
N SER A 383 12.01 -10.37 35.77
CA SER A 383 13.10 -11.18 36.34
C SER A 383 13.25 -10.84 37.82
N VAL A 384 12.23 -11.18 38.60
CA VAL A 384 12.15 -10.95 40.05
C VAL A 384 12.27 -12.27 40.78
N ARG A 385 12.97 -12.27 41.91
CA ARG A 385 13.15 -13.42 42.81
C ARG A 385 13.05 -12.98 44.26
N THR A 386 12.75 -13.93 45.14
CA THR A 386 12.94 -13.77 46.57
C THR A 386 14.43 -14.00 46.92
N GLN A 387 14.92 -13.37 47.99
CA GLN A 387 16.32 -13.51 48.42
C GLN A 387 16.40 -13.78 49.93
N GLY A 388 17.25 -14.72 50.36
CA GLY A 388 17.47 -14.98 51.79
C GLY A 388 16.21 -15.38 52.57
N ILE A 389 15.25 -16.04 51.91
CA ILE A 389 14.02 -16.53 52.54
C ILE A 389 13.64 -17.89 51.97
N GLY A 390 13.30 -18.83 52.84
CA GLY A 390 12.88 -20.17 52.46
C GLY A 390 11.39 -20.28 52.12
N ALA A 391 10.96 -21.48 51.79
CA ALA A 391 9.54 -21.81 51.55
C ALA A 391 8.69 -21.88 52.83
N THR A 392 9.32 -21.70 53.99
CA THR A 392 8.69 -21.78 55.31
C THR A 392 9.00 -20.48 56.05
N ILE A 393 7.97 -19.77 56.52
CA ILE A 393 8.14 -18.44 57.12
C ILE A 393 7.27 -18.26 58.38
N THR A 394 7.58 -17.27 59.21
CA THR A 394 6.81 -16.92 60.41
C THR A 394 5.65 -15.97 60.09
N PRO A 395 4.63 -15.84 60.97
CA PRO A 395 3.54 -14.89 60.78
C PRO A 395 3.97 -13.42 60.67
N VAL A 396 5.17 -13.08 61.15
CA VAL A 396 5.71 -11.71 61.19
C VAL A 396 6.82 -11.48 60.16
N ALA A 397 6.98 -12.40 59.21
CA ALA A 397 8.06 -12.35 58.24
C ALA A 397 7.96 -11.16 57.28
N VAL A 398 9.10 -10.81 56.69
CA VAL A 398 9.27 -9.83 55.63
C VAL A 398 9.88 -10.56 54.44
N ILE A 399 9.17 -10.58 53.31
CA ILE A 399 9.60 -11.25 52.09
C ILE A 399 10.31 -10.22 51.21
N PRO A 400 11.65 -10.28 51.07
CA PRO A 400 12.38 -9.37 50.18
C PRO A 400 12.25 -9.82 48.73
N LEU A 401 12.01 -8.86 47.84
CA LEU A 401 11.92 -9.03 46.40
C LEU A 401 13.02 -8.22 45.73
N THR A 402 13.84 -8.91 44.96
CA THR A 402 14.92 -8.31 44.17
C THR A 402 14.82 -8.72 42.72
N GLY A 403 15.07 -7.80 41.80
CA GLY A 403 15.09 -8.12 40.38
C GLY A 403 15.00 -6.93 39.46
N THR A 404 14.75 -7.23 38.18
CA THR A 404 14.56 -6.23 37.14
C THR A 404 13.28 -6.50 36.35
N VAL A 405 12.64 -5.41 35.91
CA VAL A 405 11.55 -5.43 34.95
C VAL A 405 11.97 -4.58 33.76
N SER A 406 11.84 -5.09 32.56
CA SER A 406 12.21 -4.39 31.33
C SER A 406 11.12 -4.48 30.28
N ASP A 407 10.91 -3.42 29.53
CA ASP A 407 9.89 -3.31 28.50
C ASP A 407 10.40 -2.43 27.34
N ASP A 408 9.97 -2.70 26.11
CA ASP A 408 10.37 -1.95 24.93
C ASP A 408 9.65 -0.60 24.79
N HIS A 409 8.46 -0.48 25.37
CA HIS A 409 7.63 0.73 25.38
C HIS A 409 7.45 1.37 26.76
N GLY A 410 7.98 0.72 27.79
CA GLY A 410 8.16 1.24 29.14
C GLY A 410 7.21 0.61 30.15
N VAL A 411 7.71 0.44 31.37
CA VAL A 411 6.95 -0.17 32.47
C VAL A 411 6.06 0.88 33.12
N ALA A 412 4.75 0.64 33.20
CA ALA A 412 3.81 1.55 33.84
C ALA A 412 3.65 1.27 35.34
N ARG A 413 3.56 -0.01 35.71
CA ARG A 413 3.31 -0.40 37.11
C ARG A 413 3.90 -1.76 37.43
N VAL A 414 4.42 -1.89 38.64
CA VAL A 414 4.80 -3.18 39.25
C VAL A 414 4.04 -3.33 40.56
N SER A 415 3.38 -4.47 40.73
CA SER A 415 2.58 -4.78 41.91
C SER A 415 2.83 -6.19 42.40
N ALA A 416 2.71 -6.42 43.69
CA ALA A 416 2.70 -7.74 44.29
C ALA A 416 1.28 -8.15 44.66
N GLY A 417 0.92 -9.38 44.34
CA GLY A 417 -0.33 -10.03 44.75
C GLY A 417 -0.05 -11.11 45.79
N LEU A 418 -0.77 -11.06 46.90
CA LEU A 418 -0.79 -12.08 47.94
C LEU A 418 -2.14 -12.81 47.88
N ALA A 419 -2.11 -14.13 47.72
CA ALA A 419 -3.26 -14.99 47.88
C ALA A 419 -3.07 -15.87 49.12
N PHE A 420 -4.14 -16.08 49.88
CA PHE A 420 -4.09 -16.81 51.14
C PHE A 420 -4.88 -18.12 51.01
N SER A 421 -4.45 -19.17 51.72
CA SER A 421 -5.17 -20.44 51.77
C SER A 421 -6.40 -20.42 52.70
N ASN A 422 -6.50 -19.41 53.56
CA ASN A 422 -7.63 -19.18 54.46
C ASN A 422 -8.71 -18.30 53.76
N ASP A 423 -9.75 -17.91 54.51
CA ASP A 423 -10.87 -17.11 53.96
C ASP A 423 -10.52 -15.61 53.75
N LEU A 424 -9.23 -15.22 53.80
CA LEU A 424 -8.82 -13.84 53.51
C LEU A 424 -8.89 -13.56 52.01
N GLU A 425 -9.39 -12.36 51.67
CA GLU A 425 -9.40 -11.90 50.28
C GLU A 425 -7.96 -11.66 49.77
N PRO A 426 -7.67 -11.98 48.50
CA PRO A 426 -6.36 -11.73 47.92
C PRO A 426 -6.07 -10.23 47.88
N VAL A 427 -4.87 -9.85 48.34
CA VAL A 427 -4.45 -8.45 48.44
C VAL A 427 -3.47 -8.14 47.34
N ARG A 428 -3.61 -6.96 46.71
CA ARG A 428 -2.68 -6.47 45.71
C ARG A 428 -2.09 -5.13 46.15
N THR A 429 -0.78 -5.10 46.28
CA THR A 429 -0.01 -3.92 46.71
C THR A 429 0.80 -3.39 45.53
N VAL A 430 0.71 -2.09 45.27
CA VAL A 430 1.53 -1.45 44.24
C VAL A 430 2.93 -1.24 44.80
N LEU A 431 3.93 -1.90 44.22
CA LEU A 431 5.33 -1.75 44.63
C LEU A 431 5.91 -0.46 44.05
N ARG A 432 5.70 -0.24 42.75
CA ARG A 432 6.11 0.97 42.03
C ARG A 432 5.12 1.31 40.93
N SER A 433 4.96 2.61 40.68
CA SER A 433 4.18 3.15 39.56
C SER A 433 5.01 4.26 38.92
N PHE A 434 5.05 4.29 37.59
CA PHE A 434 5.90 5.22 36.84
C PHE A 434 5.04 6.06 35.89
N ASP A 435 5.20 7.39 35.97
CA ASP A 435 4.55 8.31 35.02
C ASP A 435 5.38 8.49 33.75
N ASP A 436 6.70 8.29 33.83
CA ASP A 436 7.71 8.49 32.77
C ASP A 436 7.98 7.23 31.94
N LEU A 437 7.39 6.09 32.30
CA LEU A 437 7.47 4.81 31.58
C LEU A 437 8.92 4.38 31.26
N PRO A 438 9.75 4.08 32.28
CA PRO A 438 11.12 3.66 32.07
C PRO A 438 11.18 2.31 31.33
N GLY A 439 12.12 2.18 30.38
CA GLY A 439 12.34 0.92 29.66
C GLY A 439 12.92 -0.20 30.54
N GLU A 440 13.56 0.15 31.66
CA GLU A 440 14.03 -0.80 32.65
C GLU A 440 13.88 -0.21 34.06
N CYS A 441 13.40 -1.01 35.01
CA CYS A 441 13.32 -0.63 36.41
C CYS A 441 13.83 -1.76 37.32
N ARG A 442 14.51 -1.36 38.40
CA ARG A 442 14.92 -2.29 39.47
C ARG A 442 13.80 -2.43 40.49
N VAL A 443 13.48 -3.67 40.83
CA VAL A 443 12.59 -4.02 41.94
C VAL A 443 13.47 -4.32 43.13
N ASP A 444 13.30 -3.52 44.17
CA ASP A 444 13.88 -3.71 45.49
C ASP A 444 12.79 -3.29 46.47
N ALA A 445 12.12 -4.29 47.04
CA ALA A 445 10.93 -4.11 47.87
C ALA A 445 10.84 -5.21 48.93
N GLU A 446 10.28 -4.86 50.07
CA GLU A 446 10.06 -5.77 51.20
C GLU A 446 8.55 -5.87 51.47
N ILE A 447 8.03 -7.10 51.51
CA ILE A 447 6.61 -7.37 51.79
C ILE A 447 6.49 -7.91 53.21
N ALA A 448 6.05 -7.08 54.14
CA ALA A 448 5.70 -7.52 55.48
C ALA A 448 4.34 -8.23 55.47
N ILE A 449 4.27 -9.40 56.11
CA ILE A 449 3.03 -10.19 56.21
C ILE A 449 2.37 -10.16 57.60
N GLU A 450 3.00 -9.46 58.56
CA GLU A 450 2.52 -9.30 59.94
C GLU A 450 1.08 -8.76 60.03
N ASP A 451 0.72 -7.85 59.13
CA ASP A 451 -0.59 -7.19 59.11
C ASP A 451 -1.76 -8.14 58.81
N TYR A 452 -1.49 -9.32 58.24
CA TYR A 452 -2.53 -10.27 57.81
C TYR A 452 -2.93 -11.28 58.89
N SER A 453 -2.40 -11.16 60.12
CA SER A 453 -2.79 -11.96 61.29
C SER A 453 -2.85 -13.48 61.04
N LEU A 454 -1.86 -13.99 60.31
CA LEU A 454 -1.81 -15.39 59.85
C LEU A 454 -1.46 -16.34 61.00
N SER A 455 -2.01 -17.55 60.92
CA SER A 455 -1.76 -18.60 61.92
C SER A 455 -0.77 -19.65 61.39
N PRO A 456 0.05 -20.27 62.25
CA PRO A 456 0.83 -21.45 61.86
C PRO A 456 -0.05 -22.52 61.23
N GLY A 457 0.36 -23.05 60.08
CA GLY A 457 -0.42 -23.96 59.23
C GLY A 457 -0.99 -23.30 57.97
N ASP A 458 -1.14 -21.97 57.94
CA ASP A 458 -1.60 -21.24 56.76
C ASP A 458 -0.55 -21.29 55.63
N THR A 459 -1.00 -21.04 54.40
CA THR A 459 -0.14 -20.92 53.22
C THR A 459 -0.42 -19.62 52.49
N ILE A 460 0.63 -18.91 52.09
CA ILE A 460 0.55 -17.70 51.27
C ILE A 460 1.17 -17.98 49.90
N THR A 461 0.53 -17.50 48.85
CA THR A 461 1.11 -17.44 47.50
C THR A 461 1.39 -16.00 47.11
N LEU A 462 2.66 -15.70 46.86
CA LEU A 462 3.13 -14.41 46.36
C LEU A 462 3.34 -14.46 44.85
N THR A 463 2.80 -13.46 44.16
CA THR A 463 3.02 -13.22 42.73
C THR A 463 3.44 -11.77 42.52
N VAL A 464 4.31 -11.52 41.56
CA VAL A 464 4.65 -10.16 41.12
C VAL A 464 4.11 -9.98 39.71
N GLU A 465 3.40 -8.88 39.49
CA GLU A 465 2.83 -8.51 38.20
C GLU A 465 3.41 -7.18 37.74
N ALA A 466 3.89 -7.15 36.50
CA ALA A 466 4.29 -5.93 35.80
C ALA A 466 3.32 -5.66 34.66
N THR A 467 2.95 -4.39 34.47
CA THR A 467 2.09 -3.93 33.39
C THR A 467 2.75 -2.78 32.63
N ASP A 468 2.57 -2.76 31.32
CA ASP A 468 2.94 -1.63 30.46
C ASP A 468 1.80 -0.59 30.39
N ALA A 469 1.93 0.37 29.47
CA ALA A 469 0.90 1.36 29.19
C ALA A 469 -0.03 0.99 28.01
N CYS A 470 0.15 -0.16 27.37
CA CYS A 470 -0.54 -0.52 26.13
C CYS A 470 -2.03 -0.80 26.36
N ASP A 471 -2.92 0.06 25.86
CA ASP A 471 -4.37 -0.06 26.06
C ASP A 471 -5.13 -0.62 24.84
N LEU A 472 -4.42 -1.09 23.81
CA LEU A 472 -4.97 -1.48 22.51
C LEU A 472 -6.00 -2.62 22.57
N HIS A 473 -5.84 -3.54 23.52
CA HIS A 473 -6.73 -4.69 23.70
C HIS A 473 -7.77 -4.48 24.82
N GLY A 474 -7.94 -3.25 25.30
CA GLY A 474 -8.84 -2.90 26.41
C GLY A 474 -8.26 -3.17 27.80
N THR A 475 -7.13 -3.89 27.89
CA THR A 475 -6.33 -4.04 29.11
C THR A 475 -4.85 -3.85 28.80
N PRO A 476 -4.07 -3.27 29.75
CA PRO A 476 -2.61 -3.27 29.71
C PRO A 476 -2.03 -4.65 29.41
N ASN A 477 -0.93 -4.71 28.65
CA ASN A 477 -0.18 -5.95 28.61
C ASN A 477 0.39 -6.20 30.00
N ARG A 478 0.37 -7.46 30.40
CA ARG A 478 0.79 -7.86 31.74
C ARG A 478 1.62 -9.12 31.70
N THR A 479 2.58 -9.17 32.61
CA THR A 479 3.38 -10.36 32.90
C THR A 479 3.33 -10.63 34.39
N VAL A 480 3.05 -11.88 34.75
CA VAL A 480 3.01 -12.35 36.13
C VAL A 480 4.17 -13.31 36.36
N SER A 481 4.84 -13.21 37.50
CA SER A 481 5.90 -14.12 37.90
C SER A 481 5.39 -15.54 38.14
N GLU A 482 6.32 -16.49 38.25
CA GLU A 482 6.00 -17.76 38.88
C GLU A 482 5.52 -17.50 40.33
N PRO A 483 4.52 -18.25 40.81
CA PRO A 483 4.02 -18.10 42.17
C PRO A 483 5.02 -18.69 43.18
N TRP A 484 5.39 -17.90 44.18
CA TRP A 484 6.13 -18.40 45.35
C TRP A 484 5.15 -18.75 46.46
N THR A 485 5.22 -20.00 46.92
CA THR A 485 4.34 -20.50 47.98
C THR A 485 5.12 -20.63 49.28
N PHE A 486 4.61 -20.02 50.34
CA PHE A 486 5.20 -20.01 51.67
C PHE A 486 4.26 -20.64 52.69
N ARG A 487 4.77 -21.61 53.45
CA ARG A 487 4.05 -22.21 54.58
C ARG A 487 4.34 -21.43 55.86
N ILE A 488 3.30 -21.04 56.58
CA ILE A 488 3.40 -20.33 57.84
C ILE A 488 3.65 -21.33 58.97
N VAL A 489 4.69 -21.09 59.77
CA VAL A 489 5.07 -21.95 60.91
C VAL A 489 5.35 -21.12 62.15
N SER A 490 5.44 -21.79 63.30
CA SER A 490 5.90 -21.14 64.53
C SER A 490 7.38 -20.76 64.44
N ALA A 491 7.80 -19.75 65.21
CA ALA A 491 9.21 -19.36 65.32
C ALA A 491 10.11 -20.52 65.78
N GLU A 492 9.60 -21.40 66.65
CA GLU A 492 10.33 -22.58 67.14
C GLU A 492 10.48 -23.64 66.04
N GLU A 493 9.42 -23.95 65.29
CA GLU A 493 9.50 -24.89 64.16
C GLU A 493 10.49 -24.42 63.08
N LEU A 494 10.47 -23.11 62.76
CA LEU A 494 11.44 -22.55 61.82
C LEU A 494 12.87 -22.66 62.35
N ARG A 495 13.11 -22.29 63.62
CA ARG A 495 14.44 -22.43 64.25
C ARG A 495 14.95 -23.86 64.19
N ASN A 496 14.11 -24.84 64.55
CA ASN A 496 14.49 -26.25 64.50
C ASN A 496 14.86 -26.68 63.07
N THR A 497 14.13 -26.17 62.07
CA THR A 497 14.43 -26.44 60.66
C THR A 497 15.78 -25.84 60.24
N LEU A 498 16.08 -24.61 60.67
CA LEU A 498 17.35 -23.94 60.36
C LEU A 498 18.53 -24.59 61.08
N GLN A 499 18.37 -24.99 62.34
CA GLN A 499 19.39 -25.75 63.09
C GLN A 499 19.69 -27.10 62.44
N ALA A 500 18.66 -27.81 61.95
CA ALA A 500 18.88 -29.05 61.20
C ALA A 500 19.68 -28.81 59.90
N ARG A 501 19.50 -27.67 59.22
CA ARG A 501 20.30 -27.30 58.05
C ARG A 501 21.73 -26.93 58.43
N GLU A 502 21.92 -26.17 59.50
CA GLU A 502 23.24 -25.85 60.06
C GLU A 502 24.05 -27.11 60.35
N MET A 503 23.44 -28.12 60.99
CA MET A 503 24.06 -29.42 61.25
C MET A 503 24.54 -30.11 59.96
N VAL A 504 23.73 -30.06 58.88
CA VAL A 504 24.11 -30.59 57.57
C VAL A 504 25.28 -29.80 56.96
N LEU A 505 25.29 -28.47 57.08
CA LEU A 505 26.41 -27.65 56.61
C LEU A 505 27.70 -27.98 57.36
N ARG A 506 27.64 -28.20 58.67
CA ARG A 506 28.79 -28.63 59.45
C ARG A 506 29.32 -29.99 59.00
N GLN A 507 28.46 -30.99 58.84
CA GLN A 507 28.88 -32.31 58.36
C GLN A 507 29.56 -32.22 56.98
N ARG A 508 29.06 -31.35 56.10
CA ARG A 508 29.72 -31.06 54.82
C ARG A 508 31.09 -30.41 55.04
N PHE A 509 31.17 -29.42 55.91
CA PHE A 509 32.42 -28.74 56.23
C PHE A 509 33.48 -29.70 56.81
N GLU A 510 33.09 -30.59 57.74
CA GLU A 510 33.95 -31.67 58.26
C GLU A 510 34.48 -32.57 57.13
N SER A 511 33.63 -32.93 56.16
CA SER A 511 34.06 -33.68 54.99
C SER A 511 35.09 -32.90 54.15
N HIS A 512 34.93 -31.59 54.01
CA HIS A 512 35.89 -30.76 53.26
C HIS A 512 37.19 -30.53 54.01
N ILE A 513 37.19 -30.53 55.36
CA ILE A 513 38.42 -30.58 56.15
C ILE A 513 39.22 -31.83 55.79
N ALA A 514 38.57 -33.00 55.74
CA ALA A 514 39.23 -34.24 55.33
C ALA A 514 39.75 -34.20 53.88
N ASP A 515 39.09 -33.47 52.97
CA ASP A 515 39.58 -33.25 51.60
C ASP A 515 40.89 -32.44 51.60
N VAL A 516 40.96 -31.36 52.37
CA VAL A 516 42.15 -30.51 52.49
C VAL A 516 43.28 -31.24 53.23
N GLU A 517 42.98 -32.10 54.20
CA GLU A 517 43.98 -32.97 54.85
C GLU A 517 44.60 -33.94 53.84
N ARG A 518 43.77 -34.59 53.02
CA ARG A 518 44.27 -35.47 51.95
C ARG A 518 45.10 -34.70 50.92
N MET A 519 44.70 -33.48 50.59
CA MET A 519 45.48 -32.60 49.71
C MET A 519 46.86 -32.29 50.31
N ARG A 520 46.93 -31.92 51.60
CA ARG A 520 48.21 -31.70 52.30
C ARG A 520 49.10 -32.94 52.25
N ASP A 521 48.54 -34.12 52.51
CA ASP A 521 49.30 -35.37 52.54
C ASP A 521 49.86 -35.70 51.14
N GLN A 522 49.09 -35.44 50.08
CA GLN A 522 49.58 -35.56 48.70
C GLN A 522 50.75 -34.59 48.40
N LEU A 523 50.71 -33.37 48.91
CA LEU A 523 51.81 -32.41 48.76
C LEU A 523 53.07 -32.88 49.50
N VAL A 524 52.91 -33.46 50.70
CA VAL A 524 54.03 -34.06 51.46
C VAL A 524 54.63 -35.25 50.69
N GLU A 525 53.80 -36.12 50.12
CA GLU A 525 54.24 -37.23 49.26
C GLU A 525 54.98 -36.72 48.01
N ALA A 526 54.50 -35.63 47.39
CA ALA A 526 55.14 -35.00 46.23
C ALA A 526 56.59 -34.56 46.54
N GLY A 527 56.86 -34.08 47.76
CA GLY A 527 58.20 -33.69 48.20
C GLY A 527 59.19 -34.85 48.22
N SER A 528 58.69 -36.07 48.44
CA SER A 528 59.49 -37.31 48.54
C SER A 528 59.43 -38.18 47.27
N ALA A 529 58.70 -37.74 46.25
CA ALA A 529 58.46 -38.53 45.04
C ALA A 529 59.75 -38.77 44.22
N PRO A 530 59.94 -39.99 43.67
CA PRO A 530 61.20 -40.40 43.05
C PRO A 530 61.45 -39.82 41.65
N ASP A 531 60.39 -39.44 40.92
CA ASP A 531 60.47 -38.91 39.57
C ASP A 531 59.63 -37.64 39.35
N ALA A 532 59.92 -36.91 38.27
CA ALA A 532 59.23 -35.65 37.94
C ALA A 532 57.76 -35.87 37.54
N LEU A 533 57.41 -37.03 36.98
CA LEU A 533 56.04 -37.37 36.59
C LEU A 533 55.14 -37.50 37.83
N ALA A 534 55.57 -38.22 38.87
CA ALA A 534 54.84 -38.37 40.11
C ALA A 534 54.69 -37.03 40.85
N LYS A 535 55.75 -36.21 40.89
CA LYS A 535 55.69 -34.84 41.41
C LYS A 535 54.65 -33.99 40.69
N ARG A 536 54.67 -34.03 39.35
CA ARG A 536 53.71 -33.29 38.53
C ARG A 536 52.28 -33.74 38.79
N LEU A 537 52.04 -35.05 38.82
CA LEU A 537 50.71 -35.61 39.04
C LEU A 537 50.16 -35.20 40.41
N ALA A 538 50.98 -35.25 41.46
CA ALA A 538 50.59 -34.83 42.79
C ALA A 538 50.27 -33.31 42.83
N VAL A 539 51.15 -32.45 42.31
CA VAL A 539 50.92 -30.99 42.27
C VAL A 539 49.66 -30.63 41.47
N VAL A 540 49.42 -31.27 40.32
CA VAL A 540 48.23 -31.02 39.50
C VAL A 540 46.95 -31.45 40.23
N ARG A 541 46.97 -32.60 40.92
CA ARG A 541 45.83 -33.06 41.72
C ARG A 541 45.56 -32.12 42.89
N SER A 542 46.59 -31.79 43.67
CA SER A 542 46.45 -30.89 44.81
C SER A 542 45.99 -29.49 44.38
N ARG A 543 46.37 -29.01 43.18
CA ARG A 543 45.84 -27.78 42.61
C ARG A 543 44.33 -27.87 42.36
N GLN A 544 43.88 -28.95 41.71
CA GLN A 544 42.46 -29.17 41.47
C GLN A 544 41.67 -29.31 42.78
N ASP A 545 42.23 -30.02 43.75
CA ASP A 545 41.63 -30.21 45.07
C ASP A 545 41.57 -28.87 45.85
N ALA A 546 42.58 -28.00 45.73
CA ALA A 546 42.59 -26.66 46.33
C ALA A 546 41.49 -25.77 45.76
N GLY A 547 41.36 -25.69 44.43
CA GLY A 547 40.33 -24.88 43.78
C GLY A 547 38.92 -25.40 44.06
N LYS A 548 38.74 -26.73 44.06
CA LYS A 548 37.47 -27.35 44.44
C LYS A 548 37.13 -27.06 45.91
N SER A 549 38.06 -27.27 46.83
CA SER A 549 37.83 -27.04 48.27
C SER A 549 37.59 -25.56 48.56
N GLY A 550 38.27 -24.64 47.86
CA GLY A 550 38.02 -23.20 47.97
C GLY A 550 36.57 -22.84 47.61
N HIS A 551 36.09 -23.37 46.48
CA HIS A 551 34.70 -23.15 46.06
C HIS A 551 33.69 -23.82 46.99
N ASP A 552 33.95 -25.05 47.44
CA ASP A 552 33.05 -25.76 48.34
C ASP A 552 32.95 -25.05 49.71
N VAL A 553 34.06 -24.51 50.24
CA VAL A 553 34.07 -23.71 51.48
C VAL A 553 33.35 -22.36 51.30
N GLU A 554 33.52 -21.69 50.15
CA GLU A 554 32.79 -20.47 49.82
C GLU A 554 31.28 -20.69 49.80
N ASN A 555 30.83 -21.77 49.15
CA ASN A 555 29.41 -22.14 49.12
C ASN A 555 28.84 -22.40 50.52
N ILE A 556 29.64 -22.94 51.45
CA ILE A 556 29.23 -23.13 52.85
C ILE A 556 29.15 -21.78 53.57
N ALA A 557 30.12 -20.89 53.36
CA ALA A 557 30.07 -19.53 53.91
C ALA A 557 28.80 -18.79 53.46
N GLU A 558 28.50 -18.79 52.15
CA GLU A 558 27.29 -18.21 51.59
C GLU A 558 26.02 -18.86 52.18
N ALA A 559 26.02 -20.18 52.38
CA ALA A 559 24.88 -20.87 53.00
C ALA A 559 24.64 -20.44 54.46
N PHE A 560 25.69 -20.13 55.22
CA PHE A 560 25.55 -19.56 56.57
C PHE A 560 25.02 -18.13 56.54
N GLU A 561 25.44 -17.31 55.57
CA GLU A 561 24.87 -15.98 55.35
C GLU A 561 23.37 -16.06 55.01
N ASP A 562 22.98 -17.02 54.16
CA ASP A 562 21.58 -17.28 53.80
C ASP A 562 20.75 -17.73 55.01
N LEU A 563 21.29 -18.58 55.89
CA LEU A 563 20.61 -18.96 57.13
C LEU A 563 20.34 -17.75 58.03
N TYR A 564 21.33 -16.88 58.21
CA TYR A 564 21.15 -15.65 58.99
C TYR A 564 20.17 -14.68 58.32
N ALA A 565 20.22 -14.55 56.99
CA ALA A 565 19.24 -13.78 56.24
C ALA A 565 17.81 -14.33 56.46
N GLU A 566 17.63 -15.65 56.45
CA GLU A 566 16.34 -16.29 56.71
C GLU A 566 15.85 -16.01 58.14
N LEU A 567 16.72 -16.03 59.16
CA LEU A 567 16.37 -15.63 60.53
C LEU A 567 15.89 -14.17 60.60
N ARG A 568 16.64 -13.27 59.95
CA ARG A 568 16.37 -11.83 59.93
C ARG A 568 15.07 -11.50 59.21
N HIS A 569 14.85 -12.07 58.02
CA HIS A 569 13.62 -11.88 57.26
C HIS A 569 12.40 -12.45 57.99
N ASN A 570 12.58 -13.50 58.79
CA ASN A 570 11.52 -14.04 59.65
C ASN A 570 11.38 -13.34 61.01
N ARG A 571 12.18 -12.30 61.28
CA ARG A 571 12.22 -11.52 62.53
C ARG A 571 12.36 -12.40 63.79
N ILE A 572 13.19 -13.43 63.70
CA ILE A 572 13.53 -14.33 64.81
C ILE A 572 15.02 -14.32 65.13
N ASP A 573 15.76 -13.39 64.53
CA ASP A 573 17.19 -13.18 64.75
C ASP A 573 17.46 -12.49 66.09
N THR A 574 18.62 -12.81 66.65
CA THR A 574 19.19 -12.18 67.84
C THR A 574 20.59 -11.64 67.53
N SER A 575 21.10 -10.78 68.41
CA SER A 575 22.48 -10.30 68.30
C SER A 575 23.52 -11.42 68.42
N ASP A 576 23.14 -12.54 69.05
CA ASP A 576 24.00 -13.71 69.21
C ASP A 576 24.07 -14.50 67.89
N ASP A 577 22.92 -14.70 67.22
CA ASP A 577 22.86 -15.38 65.92
C ASP A 577 23.75 -14.71 64.88
N ARG A 578 23.79 -13.35 64.84
CA ARG A 578 24.69 -12.62 63.94
C ARG A 578 26.15 -12.89 64.25
N ARG A 579 26.53 -12.82 65.53
CA ARG A 579 27.92 -13.04 65.96
C ARG A 579 28.35 -14.45 65.56
N HIS A 580 27.52 -15.45 65.81
CA HIS A 580 27.85 -16.85 65.56
C HIS A 580 27.86 -17.20 64.08
N LEU A 581 26.77 -16.94 63.36
CA LEU A 581 26.64 -17.38 61.97
C LEU A 581 27.50 -16.55 61.01
N ILE A 582 27.64 -15.24 61.26
CA ILE A 582 28.38 -14.34 60.37
C ILE A 582 29.82 -14.14 60.83
N GLU A 583 30.01 -13.55 62.02
CA GLU A 583 31.34 -13.06 62.46
C GLU A 583 32.28 -14.22 62.83
N GLU A 584 31.77 -15.28 63.45
CA GLU A 584 32.58 -16.43 63.90
C GLU A 584 32.62 -17.60 62.91
N ILE A 585 31.70 -17.66 61.93
CA ILE A 585 31.60 -18.76 60.96
C ILE A 585 31.76 -18.26 59.52
N ALA A 586 30.78 -17.54 58.96
CA ALA A 586 30.78 -17.22 57.53
C ALA A 586 31.99 -16.37 57.10
N GLU A 587 32.32 -15.29 57.82
CA GLU A 587 33.46 -14.43 57.50
C GLU A 587 34.81 -15.19 57.57
N PRO A 588 35.11 -15.98 58.62
CA PRO A 588 36.28 -16.86 58.63
C PRO A 588 36.31 -17.89 57.50
N LEU A 589 35.18 -18.49 57.13
CA LEU A 589 35.11 -19.44 56.01
C LEU A 589 35.41 -18.76 54.67
N ALA A 590 34.92 -17.54 54.45
CA ALA A 590 35.24 -16.75 53.26
C ALA A 590 36.76 -16.43 53.18
N ASP A 591 37.40 -16.08 54.30
CA ASP A 591 38.86 -15.89 54.37
C ASP A 591 39.63 -17.19 54.10
N ILE A 592 39.17 -18.32 54.63
CA ILE A 592 39.72 -19.66 54.37
C ILE A 592 39.62 -20.02 52.87
N SER A 593 38.47 -19.77 52.25
CA SER A 593 38.28 -19.97 50.80
C SER A 593 39.28 -19.12 50.00
N GLY A 594 39.44 -17.83 50.33
CA GLY A 594 40.44 -16.96 49.73
C GLY A 594 41.87 -17.50 49.85
N LYS A 595 42.23 -18.08 51.01
CA LYS A 595 43.54 -18.75 51.21
C LYS A 595 43.70 -20.01 50.35
N LEU A 596 42.65 -20.82 50.17
CA LEU A 596 42.67 -21.99 49.31
C LEU A 596 42.88 -21.63 47.83
N TYR A 597 42.24 -20.57 47.34
CA TYR A 597 42.49 -20.05 46.00
C TYR A 597 43.93 -19.53 45.82
N ASN A 598 44.51 -18.92 46.85
CA ASN A 598 45.92 -18.54 46.83
C ASN A 598 46.85 -19.76 46.76
N ILE A 599 46.52 -20.86 47.45
CA ILE A 599 47.26 -22.14 47.36
C ILE A 599 47.13 -22.74 45.96
N GLU A 600 45.93 -22.75 45.37
CA GLU A 600 45.72 -23.19 43.98
C GLU A 600 46.64 -22.43 43.02
N GLU A 601 46.66 -21.10 43.13
CA GLU A 601 47.48 -20.24 42.28
C GLU A 601 48.98 -20.51 42.47
N LYS A 602 49.44 -20.71 43.72
CA LYS A 602 50.84 -21.10 43.99
C LYS A 602 51.19 -22.43 43.36
N LEU A 603 50.34 -23.45 43.50
CA LEU A 603 50.55 -24.77 42.89
C LEU A 603 50.55 -24.69 41.35
N ARG A 604 49.76 -23.79 40.75
CA ARG A 604 49.81 -23.50 39.31
C ARG A 604 51.17 -22.96 38.88
N THR A 605 51.73 -22.04 39.65
CA THR A 605 53.06 -21.47 39.37
C THR A 605 54.22 -22.43 39.68
N LEU A 606 54.00 -23.41 40.54
CA LEU A 606 54.96 -24.46 40.92
C LEU A 606 55.07 -25.59 39.88
N GLU A 607 54.01 -25.85 39.10
CA GLU A 607 53.99 -26.90 38.07
C GLU A 607 55.12 -26.79 37.00
N PRO A 608 55.49 -25.59 36.48
CA PRO A 608 56.62 -25.47 35.56
C PRO A 608 58.01 -25.57 36.21
N SER A 609 58.13 -25.46 37.54
CA SER A 609 59.42 -25.39 38.25
C SER A 609 59.81 -26.69 38.97
N LEU A 610 59.16 -27.82 38.67
CA LEU A 610 59.30 -29.13 39.36
C LEU A 610 60.74 -29.70 39.42
N GLU A 611 61.57 -29.37 38.44
CA GLU A 611 62.98 -29.81 38.37
C GLU A 611 63.97 -28.76 38.91
N SER A 612 63.48 -27.60 39.32
CA SER A 612 64.31 -26.54 39.89
C SER A 612 64.76 -26.88 41.31
N SER A 613 65.91 -26.34 41.72
CA SER A 613 66.37 -26.45 43.12
C SER A 613 65.47 -25.71 44.12
N ALA A 614 64.62 -24.80 43.65
CA ALA A 614 63.69 -24.01 44.46
C ALA A 614 62.39 -24.75 44.78
N PHE A 615 62.05 -25.79 44.01
CA PHE A 615 60.80 -26.56 44.16
C PHE A 615 60.57 -27.07 45.59
N ALA A 616 61.61 -27.61 46.23
CA ALA A 616 61.48 -28.18 47.57
C ALA A 616 61.12 -27.12 48.63
N GLU A 617 61.63 -25.90 48.49
CA GLU A 617 61.36 -24.80 49.42
C GLU A 617 59.96 -24.20 49.16
N GLU A 618 59.60 -23.96 47.89
CA GLU A 618 58.28 -23.45 47.50
C GLU A 618 57.15 -24.45 47.86
N LEU A 619 57.39 -25.76 47.66
CA LEU A 619 56.47 -26.81 48.08
C LEU A 619 56.32 -26.85 49.61
N ARG A 620 57.43 -26.72 50.36
CA ARG A 620 57.39 -26.69 51.82
C ARG A 620 56.59 -25.50 52.34
N GLN A 621 56.79 -24.32 51.76
CA GLN A 621 56.01 -23.13 52.08
C GLN A 621 54.51 -23.37 51.81
N THR A 622 54.17 -24.01 50.68
CA THR A 622 52.78 -24.32 50.33
C THR A 622 52.16 -25.33 51.30
N ILE A 623 52.92 -26.32 51.78
CA ILE A 623 52.48 -27.27 52.81
C ILE A 623 52.24 -26.55 54.15
N ASP A 624 53.13 -25.65 54.56
CA ASP A 624 53.00 -24.87 55.79
C ASP A 624 51.75 -23.97 55.74
N GLU A 625 51.50 -23.33 54.60
CA GLU A 625 50.28 -22.54 54.38
C GLU A 625 49.01 -23.40 54.39
N THR A 626 49.04 -24.57 53.75
CA THR A 626 47.93 -25.54 53.80
C THR A 626 47.66 -26.00 55.24
N THR A 627 48.71 -26.15 56.05
CA THR A 627 48.60 -26.52 57.46
C THR A 627 47.98 -25.40 58.30
N GLN A 628 48.29 -24.13 58.00
CA GLN A 628 47.64 -22.98 58.63
C GLN A 628 46.15 -22.89 58.24
N VAL A 629 45.81 -23.19 56.98
CA VAL A 629 44.42 -23.26 56.53
C VAL A 629 43.66 -24.35 57.29
N LEU A 630 44.23 -25.55 57.43
CA LEU A 630 43.63 -26.63 58.21
C LEU A 630 43.44 -26.27 59.68
N ALA A 631 44.39 -25.55 60.29
CA ALA A 631 44.24 -25.07 61.66
C ALA A 631 43.05 -24.10 61.77
N ALA A 632 42.95 -23.13 60.86
CA ALA A 632 41.83 -22.19 60.82
C ALA A 632 40.48 -22.89 60.58
N MET A 633 40.44 -23.91 59.69
CA MET A 633 39.22 -24.70 59.48
C MET A 633 38.80 -25.46 60.74
N ASN A 634 39.76 -26.06 61.47
CA ASN A 634 39.47 -26.74 62.73
C ASN A 634 39.03 -25.77 63.85
N ASP A 635 39.55 -24.55 63.87
CA ASP A 635 39.10 -23.51 64.80
C ASP A 635 37.62 -23.16 64.54
N VAL A 636 37.24 -22.97 63.27
CA VAL A 636 35.84 -22.72 62.88
C VAL A 636 34.95 -23.92 63.19
N LEU A 637 35.40 -25.15 62.91
CA LEU A 637 34.66 -26.36 63.29
C LEU A 637 34.48 -26.44 64.82
N GLY A 638 35.50 -26.04 65.59
CA GLY A 638 35.42 -25.97 67.04
C GLY A 638 34.39 -24.96 67.55
N VAL A 639 34.16 -23.86 66.82
CA VAL A 639 33.05 -22.93 67.10
C VAL A 639 31.71 -23.62 66.84
N MET A 640 31.55 -24.28 65.70
CA MET A 640 30.30 -24.98 65.34
C MET A 640 29.94 -26.10 66.35
N LEU A 641 30.92 -26.86 66.82
CA LEU A 641 30.68 -27.96 67.78
C LEU A 641 30.30 -27.47 69.18
N LYS A 642 30.94 -26.40 69.67
CA LYS A 642 30.59 -25.83 70.98
C LYS A 642 29.13 -25.42 71.08
N MET A 643 28.53 -25.03 69.95
CA MET A 643 27.13 -24.64 69.90
C MET A 643 26.17 -25.82 69.79
N GLU A 644 26.57 -26.91 69.12
CA GLU A 644 25.79 -28.15 69.19
C GLU A 644 25.71 -28.65 70.62
N ASP A 645 26.85 -28.74 71.32
CA ASP A 645 26.89 -29.22 72.71
C ASP A 645 26.01 -28.33 73.63
N TYR A 646 26.01 -27.02 73.39
CA TYR A 646 25.19 -26.06 74.13
C TYR A 646 23.70 -26.21 73.82
N ASN A 647 23.34 -26.34 72.54
CA ASN A 647 21.95 -26.51 72.10
C ASN A 647 21.39 -27.88 72.50
N GLU A 648 22.19 -28.95 72.41
CA GLU A 648 21.84 -30.29 72.89
C GLU A 648 21.62 -30.28 74.40
N ALA A 649 22.46 -29.57 75.16
CA ALA A 649 22.25 -29.38 76.59
C ALA A 649 20.96 -28.59 76.91
N ILE A 650 20.60 -27.60 76.10
CA ILE A 650 19.35 -26.84 76.24
C ILE A 650 18.13 -27.71 75.92
N GLU A 651 18.16 -28.47 74.83
CA GLU A 651 17.06 -29.39 74.47
C GLU A 651 16.88 -30.49 75.53
N LEU A 652 17.97 -31.08 76.02
CA LEU A 652 17.91 -31.99 77.19
C LEU A 652 17.27 -31.32 78.41
N LEU A 653 17.57 -30.04 78.66
CA LEU A 653 16.99 -29.29 79.78
C LEU A 653 15.50 -28.98 79.57
N LYS A 654 15.08 -28.67 78.34
CA LYS A 654 13.66 -28.51 77.98
C LYS A 654 12.90 -29.82 78.13
N ASP A 655 13.43 -30.93 77.62
CA ASP A 655 12.84 -32.27 77.77
C ASP A 655 12.66 -32.65 79.24
N ILE A 656 13.68 -32.35 80.07
CA ILE A 656 13.59 -32.54 81.53
C ILE A 656 12.49 -31.67 82.13
N LEU A 657 12.38 -30.40 81.73
CA LEU A 657 11.34 -29.47 82.20
C LEU A 657 9.93 -29.90 81.79
N GLU A 658 9.72 -30.30 80.54
CA GLU A 658 8.44 -30.83 80.06
C GLU A 658 8.07 -32.12 80.79
N THR A 659 9.03 -33.04 80.93
CA THR A 659 8.84 -34.28 81.70
C THR A 659 8.47 -33.97 83.14
N HIS A 660 9.12 -32.97 83.76
CA HIS A 660 8.79 -32.52 85.10
C HIS A 660 7.38 -31.95 85.21
N GLN A 661 6.96 -31.11 84.26
CA GLN A 661 5.60 -30.55 84.21
C GLN A 661 4.54 -31.63 83.97
N GLN A 662 4.81 -32.60 83.10
CA GLN A 662 3.92 -33.74 82.89
C GLN A 662 3.78 -34.58 84.16
N ILE A 663 4.87 -34.85 84.89
CA ILE A 663 4.85 -35.54 86.18
C ILE A 663 4.07 -34.72 87.22
N GLU A 664 4.27 -33.41 87.30
CA GLU A 664 3.56 -32.54 88.24
C GLU A 664 2.05 -32.53 87.96
N ASN A 665 1.66 -32.39 86.69
CA ASN A 665 0.26 -32.45 86.27
C ASN A 665 -0.36 -33.82 86.54
N ALA A 666 0.34 -34.91 86.22
CA ALA A 666 -0.12 -36.27 86.51
C ALA A 666 -0.27 -36.52 88.02
N THR A 667 0.63 -35.97 88.83
CA THR A 667 0.59 -36.05 90.31
C THR A 667 -0.57 -35.24 90.88
N ARG A 668 -0.82 -34.04 90.37
CA ARG A 668 -2.00 -33.23 90.72
C ARG A 668 -3.30 -33.92 90.34
N GLN A 669 -3.38 -34.52 89.14
CA GLN A 669 -4.54 -35.29 88.70
C GLN A 669 -4.78 -36.51 89.60
N ARG A 670 -3.73 -37.28 89.93
CA ARG A 670 -3.84 -38.40 90.90
C ARG A 670 -4.31 -37.94 92.28
N HIS A 671 -3.74 -36.86 92.82
CA HIS A 671 -4.19 -36.31 94.09
C HIS A 671 -5.64 -35.85 94.05
N ALA A 672 -6.09 -35.24 92.96
CA ALA A 672 -7.48 -34.85 92.76
C ALA A 672 -8.40 -36.09 92.68
N GLU A 673 -7.97 -37.16 91.99
CA GLU A 673 -8.70 -38.44 91.93
C GLU A 673 -8.77 -39.15 93.29
N GLU A 674 -7.68 -39.17 94.07
CA GLU A 674 -7.65 -39.76 95.42
C GLU A 674 -8.52 -38.98 96.40
N LEU A 675 -8.45 -37.65 96.40
CA LEU A 675 -9.35 -36.80 97.19
C LEU A 675 -10.82 -37.05 96.83
N ARG A 676 -11.12 -37.22 95.54
CA ARG A 676 -12.47 -37.54 95.07
C ARG A 676 -12.92 -38.91 95.54
N LYS A 677 -12.05 -39.94 95.49
CA LYS A 677 -12.36 -41.29 96.02
C LYS A 677 -12.56 -41.31 97.53
N LEU A 678 -11.80 -40.52 98.29
CA LEU A 678 -11.97 -40.41 99.75
C LEU A 678 -13.31 -39.72 100.09
N LEU A 679 -13.68 -38.68 99.36
CA LEU A 679 -14.98 -38.01 99.53
C LEU A 679 -16.18 -38.89 99.08
N GLU A 680 -15.99 -39.75 98.08
CA GLU A 680 -17.01 -40.71 97.63
C GLU A 680 -17.10 -41.97 98.52
N GLY A 681 -16.07 -42.26 99.34
CA GLY A 681 -16.02 -43.40 100.26
C GLY A 681 -16.55 -43.14 101.67
N GLU A 682 -16.89 -41.89 102.02
CA GLU A 682 -17.50 -41.48 103.30
C GLU A 682 -19.03 -41.25 103.22
N LEU A 683 -19.66 -41.60 102.09
CA LEU A 683 -21.12 -41.66 101.91
C LEU A 683 -21.59 -43.11 101.85
#